data_AF-A0A8T5LZE8-F1
#
_entry.id   AF-A0A8T5LZE8-F1
#
_cell.length_a   1.000
_cell.length_b   1.000
_cell.length_c   1.000
_cell.angle_alpha   90.00
_cell.angle_beta   90.00
_cell.angle_gamma   90.00
#
_symmetry.space_group_name_H-M   'P 1'
#
loop_
_entity.id
_entity.type
_entity.pdbx_description
1 polymer ?
#
loop_
_entity_poly.entity_id
_entity_poly.type
_entity_poly.pdbx_seq_one_letter_code
_entity_poly.pdbx_strand_id
1 'polypeptide(L)'
;MNKDAQKRKEQKQKTFYYLVLSIVLLFAIQGMIQIAEFTGFATHAAEAGTITELDLQYRPDATLWAGAYGLSVRYPGVTTVWTSELDGGEMDENNLLFDCIPFSGVHEIYVSTVHPSLILYDTLVAATTADVDAFLGVDATNFQSGTRTFLDTIWVEVGTTNITNIPGAHTYVYNKNREATSFPMGVLKDSSDNLVFVAKLSQNFTWGFNNQLYNFQLIVPIPEGTTQTYYYSVDPSNDCPSGSGDLPSSGTITGIVIDESGTPINGTIVEVSGYVGVSDEIGNYSFDTLIGNHSIWAVKTGYEVYHSNVTIYANQTTIHNIILVQRHDQDEEEEQAHTEDFTQLQINPNLYDQVLTGKYNTRPLPEEPKKIEGTDYVISLSEISRKLRRGNYLQEEIFLISYKKATAVANFELTGDIIDMMQLDREQIFVNPNSKESVTITMFGRGDPGIYNGTLEITGDLNATIPVLLEIIDQEKLPVEALLLDIDVTKRNIKVGDLFQFETHLRNLLSDESYPVQLYFTIQTPDRNRTIWTHQANIFITTGVTLLKEIELPKDVTQGDYVLTVTASYLGLSSATSTVFHISIPFWQYRILGKIPVWWILIFIGFLLASGVAYIFIRKNLEGKKKFHLKVEYNELPKPGPRSIFVGKIAETDHKCYFDMEKFKVHTIVAGSTGGGKSFSAQGIIEEMLLKNVAILCFDPTAQWTGMLRKMSSKFILELYADFGMKKTEARAFNGNVKQVMDKRELIDIKKYMKPGEIQVFACHRLDPKDMDTFVANVIREVFHANFDESTKLRLMLVFDEVHRLLPKFGGSGDGFLQIERACREFRKWGIGVMLISQVLADFMGQIKANINTEIQMRTRDEGDLERIRVKYGEEVLRSLVKATVGAGMVENPAYNRGKPFFVQFRPLLHSVERMGDEEIEQYTKFNFDADNLFFSLEQLEKEGIDVFDLKLELKLAQDKIKTGNFNMVKIYLEGLIPRIDKHWEKLGKKPKKYEIKRISDEALAEALNKAKESRDAYLKEKGQKAPAGGGEGGADDSKPKSPEDLFKTDVPPDKILNLSNGMVVINCNSLYDELLAIKKDDFEKDVNWDKNKVADWVRDSVGDTDLADHLATILDKKAMTDLLKLRKEGQKLPAITPKPPKPESEEGEGGEKKEGEPAKGEDAKLAEGGEAKPAEGKDKPAEEVPAGDAKPAEDAKPAEDAKSAEGGDAKPAEVAKPEAASAEEAKPEEKPTEEKPAEGADETKKPE
;
A
#
# COMPACT_ATOMS: atom_id res chain seq x y z
N MET A 1 75.97 -5.72 -6.83
CA MET A 1 75.16 -4.97 -7.83
C MET A 1 73.93 -5.73 -8.30
N ASN A 2 74.02 -6.89 -8.99
CA ASN A 2 72.83 -7.45 -9.65
C ASN A 2 71.74 -8.03 -8.71
N LYS A 3 72.11 -8.66 -7.58
CA LYS A 3 71.13 -9.29 -6.66
C LYS A 3 70.20 -8.30 -5.96
N ASP A 4 70.68 -7.10 -5.59
CA ASP A 4 69.89 -6.12 -4.85
C ASP A 4 68.84 -5.42 -5.73
N ALA A 5 69.15 -5.23 -7.02
CA ALA A 5 68.19 -4.76 -8.01
C ALA A 5 67.05 -5.79 -8.19
N GLN A 6 67.39 -7.08 -8.23
CA GLN A 6 66.42 -8.17 -8.36
C GLN A 6 65.53 -8.28 -7.11
N LYS A 7 66.11 -8.28 -5.89
CA LYS A 7 65.35 -8.20 -4.63
C LYS A 7 64.43 -7.00 -4.56
N ARG A 8 64.90 -5.80 -4.95
CA ARG A 8 64.06 -4.58 -4.98
C ARG A 8 62.92 -4.67 -6.01
N LYS A 9 63.10 -5.45 -7.10
CA LYS A 9 62.04 -5.69 -8.10
C LYS A 9 60.99 -6.68 -7.59
N GLU A 10 61.41 -7.81 -7.01
CA GLU A 10 60.52 -8.76 -6.33
C GLU A 10 59.75 -8.09 -5.18
N GLN A 11 60.43 -7.31 -4.35
CA GLN A 11 59.81 -6.62 -3.21
C GLN A 11 58.76 -5.60 -3.69
N LYS A 12 59.05 -4.82 -4.74
CA LYS A 12 58.06 -3.95 -5.39
C LYS A 12 56.89 -4.72 -6.00
N GLN A 13 57.12 -5.89 -6.61
CA GLN A 13 56.03 -6.74 -7.09
C GLN A 13 55.19 -7.28 -5.93
N LYS A 14 55.79 -7.72 -4.83
CA LYS A 14 55.05 -8.15 -3.63
C LYS A 14 54.24 -7.01 -3.02
N THR A 15 54.82 -5.81 -2.86
CA THR A 15 54.07 -4.62 -2.40
C THR A 15 52.93 -4.26 -3.36
N PHE A 16 53.11 -4.40 -4.67
CA PHE A 16 52.05 -4.20 -5.66
C PHE A 16 50.94 -5.27 -5.54
N TYR A 17 51.29 -6.55 -5.38
CA TYR A 17 50.30 -7.62 -5.15
C TYR A 17 49.54 -7.43 -3.84
N TYR A 18 50.21 -7.05 -2.75
CA TYR A 18 49.53 -6.73 -1.49
C TYR A 18 48.65 -5.48 -1.62
N LEU A 19 49.09 -4.44 -2.33
CA LEU A 19 48.26 -3.25 -2.59
C LEU A 19 47.01 -3.60 -3.42
N VAL A 20 47.14 -4.41 -4.46
CA VAL A 20 46.00 -4.90 -5.26
C VAL A 20 45.08 -5.78 -4.41
N LEU A 21 45.63 -6.66 -3.56
CA LEU A 21 44.83 -7.48 -2.65
C LEU A 21 44.08 -6.63 -1.61
N SER A 22 44.73 -5.60 -1.05
CA SER A 22 44.09 -4.63 -0.15
C SER A 22 43.01 -3.81 -0.85
N ILE A 23 43.22 -3.41 -2.11
CA ILE A 23 42.21 -2.70 -2.91
C ILE A 23 41.02 -3.62 -3.22
N VAL A 24 41.25 -4.87 -3.60
CA VAL A 24 40.19 -5.87 -3.81
C VAL A 24 39.45 -6.18 -2.50
N LEU A 25 40.16 -6.29 -1.38
CA LEU A 25 39.55 -6.49 -0.07
C LEU A 25 38.73 -5.26 0.36
N LEU A 26 39.21 -4.05 0.10
CA LEU A 26 38.50 -2.81 0.41
C LEU A 26 37.26 -2.63 -0.48
N PHE A 27 37.32 -2.99 -1.78
CA PHE A 27 36.13 -3.05 -2.63
C PHE A 27 35.18 -4.20 -2.24
N ALA A 28 35.68 -5.31 -1.69
CA ALA A 28 34.83 -6.38 -1.16
C ALA A 28 34.15 -5.97 0.16
N ILE A 29 34.85 -5.25 1.04
CA ILE A 29 34.29 -4.66 2.26
C ILE A 29 33.28 -3.57 1.91
N GLN A 30 33.62 -2.63 1.01
CA GLN A 30 32.68 -1.63 0.51
C GLN A 30 31.48 -2.28 -0.19
N GLY A 31 31.69 -3.38 -0.91
CA GLY A 31 30.62 -4.19 -1.51
C GLY A 31 29.72 -4.84 -0.47
N MET A 32 30.26 -5.34 0.65
CA MET A 32 29.47 -5.85 1.78
C MET A 32 28.75 -4.74 2.54
N ILE A 33 29.36 -3.57 2.70
CA ILE A 33 28.71 -2.36 3.26
C ILE A 33 27.55 -1.94 2.35
N GLN A 34 27.75 -1.83 1.04
CA GLN A 34 26.70 -1.51 0.08
C GLN A 34 25.61 -2.60 -0.02
N ILE A 35 25.94 -3.87 0.26
CA ILE A 35 24.93 -4.94 0.38
C ILE A 35 24.17 -4.83 1.71
N ALA A 36 24.78 -4.37 2.80
CA ALA A 36 24.06 -4.06 4.04
C ALA A 36 23.14 -2.84 3.86
N GLU A 37 23.64 -1.77 3.23
CA GLU A 37 22.88 -0.55 2.88
C GLU A 37 21.69 -0.84 1.94
N PHE A 38 21.76 -1.87 1.08
CA PHE A 38 20.67 -2.23 0.15
C PHE A 38 19.88 -3.50 0.50
N THR A 39 20.23 -4.20 1.58
CA THR A 39 19.42 -5.30 2.13
C THR A 39 19.51 -5.36 3.66
N GLY A 40 18.62 -4.61 4.32
CA GLY A 40 18.26 -4.89 5.72
C GLY A 40 17.61 -6.28 5.82
N PHE A 41 18.19 -7.16 6.64
CA PHE A 41 17.67 -8.52 6.88
C PHE A 41 16.92 -8.58 8.19
N ALA A 42 15.61 -8.32 8.16
CA ALA A 42 14.73 -8.59 9.29
C ALA A 42 14.62 -10.11 9.52
N THR A 43 15.04 -10.58 10.69
CA THR A 43 14.99 -12.00 11.07
C THR A 43 14.31 -12.17 12.43
N HIS A 44 13.25 -12.98 12.47
CA HIS A 44 12.53 -13.31 13.71
C HIS A 44 12.48 -14.82 13.91
N ALA A 45 12.69 -15.28 15.14
CA ALA A 45 12.69 -16.70 15.49
C ALA A 45 11.26 -17.19 15.78
N ALA A 46 10.63 -17.82 14.79
CA ALA A 46 9.28 -18.36 14.96
C ALA A 46 9.25 -19.63 15.83
N GLU A 47 8.43 -19.65 16.87
CA GLU A 47 8.22 -20.82 17.72
C GLU A 47 7.32 -21.89 17.05
N ALA A 48 7.47 -23.14 17.49
CA ALA A 48 6.76 -24.27 16.91
C ALA A 48 5.29 -24.36 17.39
N GLY A 49 4.39 -23.68 16.67
CA GLY A 49 2.94 -23.79 16.87
C GLY A 49 2.18 -22.46 16.76
N THR A 50 2.90 -21.33 16.77
CA THR A 50 2.34 -19.99 16.51
C THR A 50 2.42 -19.63 15.03
N ILE A 51 1.58 -18.69 14.61
CA ILE A 51 1.70 -18.02 13.30
C ILE A 51 2.32 -16.66 13.55
N THR A 52 3.49 -16.41 12.97
CA THR A 52 4.19 -15.12 13.05
C THR A 52 4.04 -14.37 11.73
N GLU A 53 3.65 -13.10 11.82
CA GLU A 53 3.63 -12.16 10.69
C GLU A 53 4.84 -11.22 10.78
N LEU A 54 5.33 -10.76 9.64
CA LEU A 54 6.48 -9.86 9.53
C LEU A 54 6.15 -8.77 8.50
N ASP A 55 5.61 -7.65 8.99
CA ASP A 55 5.42 -6.45 8.18
C ASP A 55 6.76 -5.76 7.94
N LEU A 56 6.96 -5.21 6.74
CA LEU A 56 8.20 -4.56 6.31
C LEU A 56 7.87 -3.23 5.66
N GLN A 57 7.84 -2.17 6.48
CA GLN A 57 7.52 -0.83 6.04
C GLN A 57 8.78 -0.06 5.64
N TYR A 58 8.85 0.37 4.37
CA TYR A 58 9.87 1.31 3.91
C TYR A 58 9.36 2.74 4.14
N ARG A 59 10.05 3.49 5.01
CA ARG A 59 9.74 4.89 5.36
C ARG A 59 10.98 5.75 5.04
N PRO A 60 11.04 6.39 3.86
CA PRO A 60 12.08 7.38 3.57
C PRO A 60 11.71 8.74 4.16
N ASP A 61 12.72 9.53 4.51
CA ASP A 61 12.54 10.84 5.15
C ASP A 61 11.84 11.84 4.21
N ALA A 62 10.95 12.66 4.78
CA ALA A 62 10.11 13.60 4.04
C ALA A 62 10.83 14.95 3.79
N THR A 63 12.07 14.90 3.30
CA THR A 63 13.00 16.05 3.19
C THR A 63 12.52 17.25 2.35
N LEU A 64 11.39 17.16 1.65
CA LEU A 64 10.76 18.24 0.88
C LEU A 64 9.44 18.73 1.52
N TRP A 65 9.14 18.31 2.74
CA TRP A 65 7.96 18.70 3.49
C TRP A 65 8.33 18.99 4.95
N ALA A 66 7.86 20.11 5.49
CA ALA A 66 7.85 20.35 6.93
C ALA A 66 6.43 20.15 7.46
N GLY A 67 6.30 19.61 8.67
CA GLY A 67 5.03 19.55 9.39
C GLY A 67 4.85 20.71 10.35
N ALA A 68 3.62 21.21 10.45
CA ALA A 68 3.21 22.15 11.49
C ALA A 68 1.94 21.64 12.18
N TYR A 69 1.93 21.60 13.50
CA TYR A 69 0.83 21.05 14.29
C TYR A 69 0.67 21.76 15.63
N GLY A 70 -0.50 21.68 16.25
CA GLY A 70 -0.71 22.23 17.59
C GLY A 70 -2.09 22.84 17.81
N LEU A 71 -2.16 23.76 18.77
CA LEU A 71 -3.37 24.52 19.07
C LEU A 71 -3.52 25.72 18.13
N SER A 72 -4.71 25.91 17.58
CA SER A 72 -5.16 27.19 17.04
C SER A 72 -6.47 27.55 17.73
N VAL A 73 -6.43 28.50 18.65
CA VAL A 73 -7.56 28.84 19.52
C VAL A 73 -7.81 30.35 19.58
N ARG A 74 -9.04 30.73 19.94
CA ARG A 74 -9.41 32.14 20.07
C ARG A 74 -8.88 32.72 21.38
N TYR A 75 -8.21 33.86 21.31
CA TYR A 75 -7.84 34.67 22.47
C TYR A 75 -8.07 36.17 22.17
N PRO A 76 -9.06 36.83 22.78
CA PRO A 76 -9.39 38.22 22.49
C PRO A 76 -8.22 39.19 22.72
N GLY A 77 -8.00 40.09 21.75
CA GLY A 77 -6.98 41.15 21.80
C GLY A 77 -5.60 40.77 21.28
N VAL A 78 -5.37 39.53 20.82
CA VAL A 78 -4.08 39.11 20.21
C VAL A 78 -4.06 39.42 18.72
N THR A 79 -3.31 40.46 18.36
CA THR A 79 -3.14 40.95 16.98
C THR A 79 -1.74 40.65 16.39
N THR A 80 -0.95 39.80 17.04
CA THR A 80 0.38 39.38 16.56
C THR A 80 0.25 38.44 15.37
N VAL A 81 0.96 38.74 14.28
CA VAL A 81 1.12 37.80 13.16
C VAL A 81 2.03 36.66 13.61
N TRP A 82 1.59 35.43 13.41
CA TRP A 82 2.36 34.22 13.75
C TRP A 82 3.24 33.80 12.58
N THR A 83 4.47 33.41 12.90
CA THR A 83 5.50 32.99 11.94
C THR A 83 6.35 31.86 12.48
N SER A 84 6.70 30.91 11.62
CA SER A 84 7.62 29.81 11.93
C SER A 84 8.61 29.64 10.78
N GLU A 85 9.89 29.47 11.09
CA GLU A 85 10.93 29.14 10.12
C GLU A 85 11.08 27.62 10.11
N LEU A 86 10.73 26.99 8.98
CA LEU A 86 10.62 25.54 8.87
C LEU A 86 11.68 24.96 7.92
N ASP A 87 12.32 23.87 8.32
CA ASP A 87 13.27 23.10 7.51
C ASP A 87 12.69 21.75 7.03
N GLY A 88 13.22 21.26 5.90
CA GLY A 88 12.66 20.13 5.16
C GLY A 88 12.89 18.78 5.84
N GLY A 89 11.80 18.16 6.31
CA GLY A 89 11.81 16.90 7.08
C GLY A 89 11.48 17.07 8.56
N GLU A 90 11.37 18.29 9.06
CA GLU A 90 11.11 18.59 10.48
C GLU A 90 9.60 18.74 10.80
N MET A 91 9.25 18.73 12.09
CA MET A 91 7.86 18.71 12.59
C MET A 91 7.70 19.67 13.78
N ASP A 92 7.17 20.87 13.54
CA ASP A 92 7.12 21.93 14.57
C ASP A 92 5.77 22.08 15.29
N GLU A 93 5.85 22.17 16.62
CA GLU A 93 4.72 22.42 17.52
C GLU A 93 4.40 23.93 17.61
N ASN A 94 3.34 24.35 16.95
CA ASN A 94 2.93 25.73 16.79
C ASN A 94 1.60 25.99 17.51
N ASN A 95 1.65 26.68 18.66
CA ASN A 95 0.47 27.01 19.46
C ASN A 95 0.01 28.46 19.21
N LEU A 96 -0.88 28.61 18.25
CA LEU A 96 -1.39 29.86 17.66
C LEU A 96 -2.58 30.42 18.45
N LEU A 97 -2.55 31.73 18.72
CA LEU A 97 -3.65 32.48 19.34
C LEU A 97 -4.15 33.56 18.40
N PHE A 98 -5.45 33.57 18.08
CA PHE A 98 -6.06 34.55 17.17
C PHE A 98 -7.21 35.31 17.86
N ASP A 99 -7.31 36.62 17.64
CA ASP A 99 -8.42 37.46 18.17
C ASP A 99 -9.80 36.97 17.69
N CYS A 100 -9.87 36.51 16.43
CA CYS A 100 -11.10 36.03 15.81
C CYS A 100 -10.99 34.62 15.22
N ILE A 101 -11.67 33.67 15.87
CA ILE A 101 -12.16 32.43 15.28
C ILE A 101 -13.66 32.36 15.64
N PRO A 102 -14.58 32.05 14.70
CA PRO A 102 -16.00 31.93 15.01
C PRO A 102 -16.30 30.87 16.08
N PHE A 103 -17.34 31.06 16.90
CA PHE A 103 -17.79 30.05 17.87
C PHE A 103 -18.62 28.90 17.25
N SER A 104 -18.95 28.99 15.96
CA SER A 104 -19.74 27.99 15.25
C SER A 104 -19.46 28.05 13.75
N GLY A 105 -19.45 26.91 13.07
CA GLY A 105 -19.15 26.78 11.66
C GLY A 105 -18.08 25.73 11.40
N VAL A 106 -17.47 25.79 10.21
CA VAL A 106 -16.13 25.23 10.01
C VAL A 106 -15.11 26.33 10.35
N HIS A 107 -13.90 25.94 10.71
CA HIS A 107 -12.82 26.87 11.02
C HIS A 107 -11.56 26.46 10.25
N GLU A 108 -10.88 27.44 9.68
CA GLU A 108 -9.74 27.27 8.80
C GLU A 108 -8.58 28.18 9.25
N ILE A 109 -7.36 27.64 9.23
CA ILE A 109 -6.14 28.44 9.22
C ILE A 109 -5.50 28.40 7.82
N TYR A 110 -4.96 29.53 7.41
CA TYR A 110 -4.28 29.75 6.15
C TYR A 110 -2.79 29.97 6.42
N VAL A 111 -1.94 29.35 5.60
CA VAL A 111 -0.50 29.24 5.82
C VAL A 111 0.23 29.48 4.50
N SER A 112 1.11 30.48 4.45
CA SER A 112 1.81 30.89 3.21
C SER A 112 3.21 31.44 3.51
N THR A 113 4.12 31.39 2.53
CA THR A 113 5.43 32.06 2.59
C THR A 113 5.33 33.59 2.40
N VAL A 114 4.11 34.10 2.17
CA VAL A 114 3.83 35.52 1.94
C VAL A 114 3.06 36.10 3.13
N HIS A 115 3.47 37.30 3.58
CA HIS A 115 2.86 37.97 4.73
C HIS A 115 1.33 38.16 4.54
N PRO A 116 0.47 37.92 5.56
CA PRO A 116 -0.97 37.79 5.35
C PRO A 116 -1.64 39.04 4.76
N SER A 117 -1.08 40.24 4.96
CA SER A 117 -1.58 41.50 4.37
C SER A 117 -1.30 41.67 2.87
N LEU A 118 -0.60 40.71 2.24
CA LEU A 118 -0.29 40.69 0.81
C LEU A 118 -1.06 39.60 0.04
N ILE A 119 -1.71 38.67 0.77
CA ILE A 119 -2.54 37.61 0.20
C ILE A 119 -3.88 38.21 -0.24
N LEU A 120 -4.27 37.98 -1.50
CA LEU A 120 -5.53 38.50 -2.05
C LEU A 120 -6.69 37.51 -1.80
N TYR A 121 -7.20 37.48 -0.56
CA TYR A 121 -8.23 36.52 -0.13
C TYR A 121 -9.48 36.48 -1.04
N ASP A 122 -9.96 37.64 -1.49
CA ASP A 122 -11.11 37.77 -2.41
C ASP A 122 -10.87 37.12 -3.80
N THR A 123 -9.63 36.73 -4.13
CA THR A 123 -9.24 36.12 -5.41
C THR A 123 -8.72 34.69 -5.28
N LEU A 124 -8.84 34.07 -4.10
CA LEU A 124 -8.40 32.69 -3.87
C LEU A 124 -9.17 31.68 -4.73
N VAL A 125 -8.41 30.77 -5.34
CA VAL A 125 -8.91 29.64 -6.13
C VAL A 125 -8.16 28.35 -5.74
N ALA A 126 -8.72 27.19 -6.10
CA ALA A 126 -8.00 25.93 -5.99
C ALA A 126 -6.71 25.97 -6.84
N ALA A 127 -5.56 25.69 -6.22
CA ALA A 127 -4.32 25.47 -6.97
C ALA A 127 -4.32 24.08 -7.63
N THR A 128 -3.30 23.80 -8.43
CA THR A 128 -3.04 22.46 -8.97
C THR A 128 -1.86 21.81 -8.26
N THR A 129 -1.78 20.47 -8.28
CA THR A 129 -0.60 19.76 -7.76
C THR A 129 0.68 20.11 -8.53
N ALA A 130 0.55 20.54 -9.79
CA ALA A 130 1.65 21.02 -10.61
C ALA A 130 2.19 22.39 -10.16
N ASP A 131 1.38 23.25 -9.56
CA ASP A 131 1.87 24.51 -8.95
C ASP A 131 2.78 24.20 -7.74
N VAL A 132 2.43 23.17 -6.95
CA VAL A 132 3.25 22.70 -5.82
C VAL A 132 4.52 21.97 -6.29
N ASP A 133 4.41 21.10 -7.30
CA ASP A 133 5.57 20.43 -7.90
C ASP A 133 6.56 21.45 -8.49
N ALA A 134 6.06 22.54 -9.09
CA ALA A 134 6.87 23.66 -9.57
C ALA A 134 7.53 24.48 -8.44
N PHE A 135 6.82 24.72 -7.33
CA PHE A 135 7.39 25.39 -6.14
C PHE A 135 8.51 24.56 -5.49
N LEU A 136 8.32 23.23 -5.40
CA LEU A 136 9.34 22.29 -4.93
C LEU A 136 10.51 22.07 -5.91
N GLY A 137 10.36 22.45 -7.18
CA GLY A 137 11.35 22.22 -8.23
C GLY A 137 11.44 20.75 -8.70
N VAL A 138 10.40 19.95 -8.49
CA VAL A 138 10.38 18.51 -8.77
C VAL A 138 9.42 18.15 -9.91
N ASP A 139 9.52 16.92 -10.42
CA ASP A 139 8.51 16.36 -11.31
C ASP A 139 7.54 15.41 -10.58
N ALA A 140 6.36 15.21 -11.16
CA ALA A 140 5.30 14.35 -10.61
C ALA A 140 5.70 12.87 -10.42
N THR A 141 6.85 12.43 -10.94
CA THR A 141 7.40 11.08 -10.75
C THR A 141 8.26 10.93 -9.49
N ASN A 142 8.68 12.05 -8.87
CA ASN A 142 9.33 12.08 -7.54
C ASN A 142 8.42 11.42 -6.49
N PHE A 143 8.99 10.80 -5.46
CA PHE A 143 8.23 10.23 -4.34
C PHE A 143 7.45 11.29 -3.55
N GLN A 144 8.07 12.45 -3.33
CA GLN A 144 7.53 13.54 -2.50
C GLN A 144 6.76 14.61 -3.31
N SER A 145 6.34 14.31 -4.54
CA SER A 145 5.60 15.26 -5.39
C SER A 145 4.23 15.60 -4.80
N GLY A 146 3.77 16.84 -4.95
CA GLY A 146 2.40 17.25 -4.61
C GLY A 146 1.35 16.41 -5.32
N THR A 147 1.67 15.89 -6.53
CA THR A 147 0.86 14.94 -7.30
C THR A 147 0.77 13.53 -6.64
N ARG A 148 1.56 13.24 -5.60
CA ARG A 148 1.46 12.04 -4.75
C ARG A 148 1.06 12.34 -3.31
N THR A 149 1.22 13.58 -2.85
CA THR A 149 0.78 14.03 -1.53
C THR A 149 -0.71 14.37 -1.48
N PHE A 150 -1.21 15.13 -2.45
CA PHE A 150 -2.62 15.56 -2.52
C PHE A 150 -3.44 14.60 -3.37
N LEU A 151 -3.94 13.52 -2.73
CA LEU A 151 -4.69 12.45 -3.39
C LEU A 151 -6.21 12.62 -3.30
N ASP A 152 -6.69 13.47 -2.39
CA ASP A 152 -8.12 13.74 -2.14
C ASP A 152 -8.49 15.16 -2.61
N THR A 153 -9.75 15.55 -2.41
CA THR A 153 -10.20 16.93 -2.63
C THR A 153 -11.02 17.46 -1.46
N ILE A 154 -10.80 18.71 -1.08
CA ILE A 154 -11.55 19.42 -0.05
C ILE A 154 -12.29 20.65 -0.61
N TRP A 155 -13.04 21.31 0.27
CA TRP A 155 -13.66 22.61 0.05
C TRP A 155 -13.43 23.50 1.28
N VAL A 156 -13.37 24.82 1.12
CA VAL A 156 -13.32 25.79 2.24
C VAL A 156 -14.23 26.97 1.97
N GLU A 157 -14.57 27.71 3.01
CA GLU A 157 -15.34 28.95 2.91
C GLU A 157 -14.43 30.13 3.26
N VAL A 158 -14.40 31.14 2.40
CA VAL A 158 -13.67 32.41 2.58
C VAL A 158 -14.70 33.53 2.52
N GLY A 159 -15.11 34.03 3.68
CA GLY A 159 -16.18 35.00 3.86
C GLY A 159 -17.55 34.51 3.37
N THR A 160 -17.88 34.85 2.13
CA THR A 160 -19.11 34.41 1.45
C THR A 160 -18.84 33.55 0.21
N THR A 161 -17.58 33.20 -0.05
CA THR A 161 -17.12 32.43 -1.21
C THR A 161 -16.76 31.01 -0.81
N ASN A 162 -17.53 30.03 -1.31
CA ASN A 162 -17.23 28.61 -1.10
C ASN A 162 -16.35 28.08 -2.25
N ILE A 163 -15.10 27.73 -1.95
CA ILE A 163 -14.11 27.21 -2.89
C ILE A 163 -14.13 25.68 -2.82
N THR A 164 -14.31 25.00 -3.96
CA THR A 164 -14.47 23.54 -4.03
C THR A 164 -13.46 22.89 -4.99
N ASN A 165 -13.25 21.58 -4.86
CA ASN A 165 -12.28 20.78 -5.63
C ASN A 165 -10.80 21.20 -5.41
N ILE A 166 -10.51 21.68 -4.20
CA ILE A 166 -9.15 22.02 -3.76
C ILE A 166 -8.36 20.71 -3.60
N PRO A 167 -7.17 20.54 -4.21
CA PRO A 167 -6.33 19.36 -3.97
C PRO A 167 -6.01 19.26 -2.48
N GLY A 168 -6.28 18.09 -1.90
CA GLY A 168 -6.28 17.89 -0.46
C GLY A 168 -5.61 16.59 -0.02
N ALA A 169 -5.26 16.56 1.26
CA ALA A 169 -4.64 15.44 1.94
C ALA A 169 -5.17 15.33 3.38
N HIS A 170 -5.20 14.11 3.90
CA HIS A 170 -5.46 13.84 5.31
C HIS A 170 -4.16 13.46 6.02
N THR A 171 -3.91 14.06 7.18
CA THR A 171 -2.64 13.94 7.88
C THR A 171 -2.71 12.86 8.98
N TYR A 172 -1.59 12.19 9.29
CA TYR A 172 -1.64 10.95 10.08
C TYR A 172 -2.16 11.15 11.51
N VAL A 173 -3.01 10.22 11.95
CA VAL A 173 -3.61 10.16 13.29
C VAL A 173 -3.18 8.88 14.00
N TYR A 174 -2.58 9.04 15.19
CA TYR A 174 -2.21 7.95 16.06
C TYR A 174 -3.42 7.06 16.42
N ASN A 175 -3.17 5.74 16.44
CA ASN A 175 -4.14 4.70 16.79
C ASN A 175 -5.48 4.73 16.00
N LYS A 176 -5.47 5.27 14.77
CA LYS A 176 -6.54 5.07 13.76
C LYS A 176 -5.98 4.42 12.49
N ASN A 177 -6.87 3.81 11.71
CA ASN A 177 -6.55 3.28 10.38
C ASN A 177 -6.12 4.40 9.42
N ARG A 178 -5.40 4.04 8.35
CA ARG A 178 -4.96 4.97 7.27
C ARG A 178 -6.10 5.60 6.44
N GLU A 179 -7.36 5.31 6.77
CA GLU A 179 -8.56 5.89 6.18
C GLU A 179 -9.15 7.03 7.05
N ALA A 180 -8.43 7.49 8.08
CA ALA A 180 -8.89 8.51 9.01
C ALA A 180 -8.91 9.92 8.39
N THR A 181 -10.11 10.45 8.15
CA THR A 181 -10.34 11.78 7.54
C THR A 181 -10.18 12.97 8.49
N SER A 182 -9.49 12.81 9.63
CA SER A 182 -9.17 13.93 10.52
C SER A 182 -8.06 14.80 9.93
N PHE A 183 -7.89 16.03 10.43
CA PHE A 183 -6.92 17.02 9.92
C PHE A 183 -6.85 17.10 8.38
N PRO A 184 -7.97 17.43 7.70
CA PRO A 184 -7.95 17.72 6.27
C PRO A 184 -7.20 19.03 6.01
N MET A 185 -6.27 18.98 5.07
CA MET A 185 -5.58 20.14 4.52
C MET A 185 -5.69 20.17 2.99
N GLY A 186 -5.37 21.31 2.38
CA GLY A 186 -5.29 21.45 0.93
C GLY A 186 -4.55 22.70 0.49
N VAL A 187 -4.49 22.94 -0.82
CA VAL A 187 -3.71 24.04 -1.42
C VAL A 187 -4.54 24.93 -2.35
N LEU A 188 -4.55 26.22 -2.03
CA LEU A 188 -5.13 27.33 -2.78
C LEU A 188 -4.02 28.16 -3.42
N LYS A 189 -4.39 29.04 -4.35
CA LYS A 189 -3.56 30.18 -4.76
C LYS A 189 -4.37 31.43 -5.03
N ASP A 190 -3.74 32.59 -4.89
CA ASP A 190 -4.36 33.88 -5.21
C ASP A 190 -4.09 34.31 -6.66
N SER A 191 -4.64 35.47 -7.06
CA SER A 191 -4.47 36.03 -8.41
C SER A 191 -3.05 36.54 -8.73
N SER A 192 -2.08 36.39 -7.82
CA SER A 192 -0.66 36.67 -8.03
C SER A 192 0.18 35.38 -8.08
N ASP A 193 -0.46 34.20 -8.15
CA ASP A 193 0.14 32.87 -8.04
C ASP A 193 0.84 32.59 -6.70
N ASN A 194 0.51 33.33 -5.62
CA ASN A 194 0.99 33.00 -4.28
C ASN A 194 0.29 31.72 -3.78
N LEU A 195 1.04 30.69 -3.38
CA LEU A 195 0.48 29.48 -2.77
C LEU A 195 0.00 29.75 -1.34
N VAL A 196 -1.20 29.28 -1.02
CA VAL A 196 -1.80 29.37 0.31
C VAL A 196 -2.30 27.99 0.72
N PHE A 197 -1.64 27.38 1.69
CA PHE A 197 -2.06 26.11 2.28
C PHE A 197 -3.17 26.39 3.29
N VAL A 198 -4.16 25.52 3.37
CA VAL A 198 -5.29 25.65 4.28
C VAL A 198 -5.48 24.35 5.07
N ALA A 199 -5.72 24.47 6.37
CA ALA A 199 -5.99 23.34 7.25
C ALA A 199 -7.25 23.62 8.08
N LYS A 200 -8.18 22.67 8.15
CA LYS A 200 -9.39 22.81 8.96
C LYS A 200 -9.11 22.44 10.41
N LEU A 201 -9.51 23.31 11.33
CA LEU A 201 -9.44 23.06 12.76
C LEU A 201 -10.52 22.06 13.17
N SER A 202 -10.17 21.08 14.00
CA SER A 202 -11.15 20.20 14.61
C SER A 202 -11.90 20.94 15.73
N GLN A 203 -13.24 20.80 15.77
CA GLN A 203 -14.09 21.35 16.84
C GLN A 203 -13.83 20.69 18.22
N ASN A 204 -13.17 19.52 18.25
CA ASN A 204 -12.71 18.85 19.47
C ASN A 204 -11.24 18.45 19.30
N PHE A 205 -10.44 18.56 20.36
CA PHE A 205 -9.07 18.05 20.35
C PHE A 205 -9.04 16.58 19.97
N THR A 206 -8.17 16.26 19.01
CA THR A 206 -8.11 14.97 18.34
C THR A 206 -6.66 14.49 18.37
N TRP A 207 -6.47 13.19 18.60
CA TRP A 207 -5.14 12.57 18.52
C TRP A 207 -4.56 12.81 17.12
N GLY A 208 -3.36 13.36 17.03
CA GLY A 208 -2.60 13.47 15.77
C GLY A 208 -1.45 12.48 15.71
N PHE A 209 -0.41 12.76 14.91
CA PHE A 209 0.61 11.74 14.56
C PHE A 209 1.40 11.18 15.75
N ASN A 210 1.68 12.01 16.76
CA ASN A 210 2.59 11.72 17.88
C ASN A 210 1.88 11.32 19.20
N ASN A 211 0.64 10.83 19.13
CA ASN A 211 -0.18 10.52 20.31
C ASN A 211 -0.43 11.73 21.24
N GLN A 212 -0.46 12.96 20.71
CA GLN A 212 -0.88 14.16 21.46
C GLN A 212 -2.21 14.71 20.93
N LEU A 213 -2.89 15.51 21.77
CA LEU A 213 -4.25 16.00 21.54
C LEU A 213 -4.23 17.49 21.18
N TYR A 214 -4.55 17.79 19.93
CA TYR A 214 -4.55 19.15 19.39
C TYR A 214 -5.64 19.32 18.31
N ASN A 215 -5.79 20.52 17.74
CA ASN A 215 -6.88 20.81 16.79
C ASN A 215 -6.45 21.15 15.36
N PHE A 216 -5.15 21.35 15.07
CA PHE A 216 -4.65 21.34 13.69
C PHE A 216 -3.35 20.55 13.50
N GLN A 217 -3.16 20.07 12.26
CA GLN A 217 -1.94 19.43 11.77
C GLN A 217 -1.93 19.53 10.24
N LEU A 218 -0.86 20.06 9.66
CA LEU A 218 -0.65 20.14 8.21
C LEU A 218 0.81 19.86 7.85
N ILE A 219 1.07 19.72 6.55
CA ILE A 219 2.42 19.73 5.97
C ILE A 219 2.52 20.85 4.93
N VAL A 220 3.69 21.45 4.79
CA VAL A 220 3.98 22.51 3.81
C VAL A 220 5.26 22.17 3.03
N PRO A 221 5.34 22.52 1.74
CA PRO A 221 6.46 22.14 0.88
C PRO A 221 7.71 22.96 1.18
N ILE A 222 8.87 22.29 1.27
CA ILE A 222 10.18 22.92 1.47
C ILE A 222 11.06 22.62 0.26
N PRO A 223 11.49 23.63 -0.54
CA PRO A 223 12.42 23.42 -1.64
C PRO A 223 13.80 22.91 -1.16
N GLU A 224 14.40 22.00 -1.93
CA GLU A 224 15.59 21.23 -1.52
C GLU A 224 16.75 22.12 -1.04
N GLY A 225 17.14 21.97 0.23
CA GLY A 225 18.24 22.72 0.83
C GLY A 225 17.93 24.19 1.17
N THR A 226 16.66 24.52 1.44
CA THR A 226 16.23 25.84 1.90
C THR A 226 15.38 25.76 3.16
N THR A 227 15.54 26.73 4.07
CA THR A 227 14.61 27.02 5.16
C THR A 227 13.53 27.97 4.66
N GLN A 228 12.27 27.81 5.08
CA GLN A 228 11.16 28.69 4.64
C GLN A 228 10.40 29.27 5.82
N THR A 229 10.27 30.61 5.86
CA THR A 229 9.41 31.29 6.83
C THR A 229 7.95 31.21 6.37
N TYR A 230 7.10 30.55 7.14
CA TYR A 230 5.66 30.49 6.93
C TYR A 230 4.91 31.42 7.88
N TYR A 231 3.97 32.19 7.33
CA TYR A 231 3.03 33.05 8.06
C TYR A 231 1.70 32.33 8.25
N TYR A 232 1.11 32.44 9.44
CA TYR A 232 -0.19 31.85 9.76
C TYR A 232 -1.25 32.93 9.94
N SER A 233 -2.44 32.70 9.37
CA SER A 233 -3.60 33.58 9.46
C SER A 233 -4.90 32.80 9.58
N VAL A 234 -5.96 33.53 9.95
CA VAL A 234 -7.36 33.11 9.87
C VAL A 234 -8.04 33.92 8.76
N ASP A 235 -9.23 33.50 8.31
CA ASP A 235 -9.99 34.27 7.33
C ASP A 235 -10.29 35.70 7.85
N PRO A 236 -9.81 36.76 7.15
CA PRO A 236 -9.87 38.15 7.60
C PRO A 236 -11.28 38.77 7.52
N SER A 237 -12.25 38.06 6.93
CA SER A 237 -13.64 38.52 6.78
C SER A 237 -14.58 38.06 7.90
N ASN A 238 -14.06 37.32 8.90
CA ASN A 238 -14.84 36.93 10.07
C ASN A 238 -15.13 38.12 11.00
N ASP A 239 -16.39 38.55 11.05
CA ASP A 239 -16.88 39.52 12.03
C ASP A 239 -17.01 38.87 13.42
N CYS A 240 -16.00 39.05 14.27
CA CYS A 240 -16.08 38.65 15.67
C CYS A 240 -16.67 39.77 16.55
N PRO A 241 -17.88 39.61 17.12
CA PRO A 241 -18.47 40.64 17.96
C PRO A 241 -17.66 40.85 19.25
N SER A 242 -17.14 42.06 19.43
CA SER A 242 -16.65 42.56 20.72
C SER A 242 -17.78 42.53 21.75
N GLY A 243 -17.51 41.97 22.94
CA GLY A 243 -18.54 41.42 23.82
C GLY A 243 -19.74 42.33 24.14
N SER A 244 -20.94 41.89 23.76
CA SER A 244 -22.21 42.51 24.16
C SER A 244 -23.38 41.52 24.07
N GLY A 245 -24.26 41.53 25.08
CA GLY A 245 -25.54 40.81 25.07
C GLY A 245 -25.56 39.52 25.90
N ASP A 246 -26.07 39.64 27.13
CA ASP A 246 -26.47 38.59 28.07
C ASP A 246 -25.66 37.26 28.09
N LEU A 247 -24.88 37.08 29.15
CA LEU A 247 -24.26 35.81 29.51
C LEU A 247 -25.32 34.69 29.55
N PRO A 248 -25.27 33.65 28.69
CA PRO A 248 -25.72 32.33 29.13
C PRO A 248 -24.98 32.03 30.43
N SER A 249 -25.73 31.67 31.47
CA SER A 249 -25.22 31.58 32.85
C SER A 249 -23.83 30.94 32.89
N SER A 250 -22.85 31.69 33.36
CA SER A 250 -21.43 31.33 33.36
C SER A 250 -20.93 30.99 34.76
N GLY A 251 -19.75 30.40 34.84
CA GLY A 251 -18.99 30.26 36.08
C GLY A 251 -17.51 30.51 35.81
N THR A 252 -16.81 31.01 36.82
CA THR A 252 -15.36 31.25 36.74
C THR A 252 -14.63 29.94 36.99
N ILE A 253 -13.58 29.67 36.22
CA ILE A 253 -12.61 28.62 36.54
C ILE A 253 -11.25 29.26 36.85
N THR A 254 -10.56 28.72 37.85
CA THR A 254 -9.20 29.15 38.22
C THR A 254 -8.39 27.98 38.77
N GLY A 255 -7.06 28.10 38.74
CA GLY A 255 -6.15 27.13 39.31
C GLY A 255 -4.71 27.53 39.05
N ILE A 256 -3.78 26.68 39.47
CA ILE A 256 -2.34 26.83 39.18
C ILE A 256 -1.89 25.70 38.25
N VAL A 257 -1.18 26.06 37.18
CA VAL A 257 -0.43 25.14 36.33
C VAL A 257 1.02 25.08 36.82
N ILE A 258 1.48 23.87 37.08
CA ILE A 258 2.79 23.55 37.64
C ILE A 258 3.32 22.27 36.96
N ASP A 259 4.61 21.97 37.09
CA ASP A 259 5.23 20.73 36.57
C ASP A 259 5.26 19.60 37.62
N GLU A 260 5.73 18.41 37.24
CA GLU A 260 5.93 17.30 38.21
C GLU A 260 6.98 17.59 39.30
N SER A 261 7.75 18.67 39.18
CA SER A 261 8.87 18.98 40.07
C SER A 261 8.54 19.98 41.16
N GLY A 262 7.62 20.92 40.94
CA GLY A 262 7.35 22.05 41.84
C GLY A 262 7.36 23.43 41.18
N THR A 263 7.52 23.52 39.86
CA THR A 263 7.77 24.77 39.15
C THR A 263 6.50 25.27 38.46
N PRO A 264 6.02 26.49 38.76
CA PRO A 264 4.88 27.06 38.05
C PRO A 264 5.16 27.34 36.57
N ILE A 265 4.28 26.88 35.69
CA ILE A 265 4.49 26.91 34.24
C ILE A 265 3.77 28.11 33.62
N ASN A 266 4.49 29.23 33.55
CA ASN A 266 4.03 30.44 32.86
C ASN A 266 3.69 30.19 31.39
N GLY A 267 2.61 30.80 30.90
CA GLY A 267 2.23 30.74 29.50
C GLY A 267 1.77 29.36 29.03
N THR A 268 1.16 28.57 29.91
CA THR A 268 0.35 27.40 29.54
C THR A 268 -1.03 27.87 29.09
N ILE A 269 -1.49 27.37 27.94
CA ILE A 269 -2.84 27.61 27.42
C ILE A 269 -3.80 26.62 28.10
N VAL A 270 -4.86 27.12 28.73
CA VAL A 270 -5.89 26.32 29.40
C VAL A 270 -7.24 26.58 28.74
N GLU A 271 -7.91 25.54 28.25
CA GLU A 271 -9.15 25.62 27.47
C GLU A 271 -10.30 24.92 28.22
N VAL A 272 -11.48 25.56 28.24
CA VAL A 272 -12.76 24.99 28.69
C VAL A 272 -13.93 25.55 27.85
N SER A 273 -14.59 24.69 27.07
CA SER A 273 -15.85 24.98 26.35
C SER A 273 -15.78 26.13 25.32
N GLY A 274 -14.66 26.28 24.61
CA GLY A 274 -14.37 27.35 23.67
C GLY A 274 -13.80 28.63 24.31
N TYR A 275 -13.60 28.63 25.63
CA TYR A 275 -13.00 29.74 26.38
C TYR A 275 -11.59 29.38 26.81
N VAL A 276 -10.68 30.34 26.73
CA VAL A 276 -9.24 30.15 26.96
C VAL A 276 -8.73 31.11 28.03
N GLY A 277 -7.98 30.57 28.99
CA GLY A 277 -7.09 31.31 29.87
C GLY A 277 -5.63 30.98 29.60
N VAL A 278 -4.73 31.89 29.96
CA VAL A 278 -3.28 31.65 29.95
C VAL A 278 -2.78 31.83 31.38
N SER A 279 -1.83 30.99 31.80
CA SER A 279 -1.23 31.05 33.14
C SER A 279 -0.15 32.14 33.24
N ASP A 280 -0.07 32.77 34.41
CA ASP A 280 0.89 33.84 34.73
C ASP A 280 2.30 33.33 35.14
N GLU A 281 3.20 34.26 35.48
CA GLU A 281 4.57 33.97 35.96
C GLU A 281 4.64 33.08 37.21
N ILE A 282 3.52 32.88 37.91
CA ILE A 282 3.37 32.03 39.11
C ILE A 282 2.37 30.90 38.82
N GLY A 283 2.12 30.58 37.55
CA GLY A 283 1.29 29.48 37.07
C GLY A 283 -0.22 29.70 37.18
N ASN A 284 -0.70 30.81 37.76
CA ASN A 284 -2.13 31.00 38.00
C ASN A 284 -2.87 31.28 36.68
N TYR A 285 -4.00 30.61 36.46
CA TYR A 285 -4.94 30.95 35.41
C TYR A 285 -6.31 31.28 36.00
N SER A 286 -7.09 32.15 35.34
CA SER A 286 -8.47 32.46 35.72
C SER A 286 -9.25 33.01 34.53
N PHE A 287 -10.43 32.46 34.24
CA PHE A 287 -11.36 32.96 33.21
C PHE A 287 -12.80 32.51 33.45
N ASP A 288 -13.77 33.16 32.82
CA ASP A 288 -15.18 32.77 32.84
C ASP A 288 -15.52 31.87 31.64
N THR A 289 -16.34 30.85 31.86
CA THR A 289 -16.83 29.91 30.84
C THR A 289 -18.27 29.47 31.12
N LEU A 290 -18.87 28.71 30.20
CA LEU A 290 -20.27 28.27 30.26
C LEU A 290 -20.52 27.29 31.41
N ILE A 291 -21.73 27.29 32.01
CA ILE A 291 -22.09 26.23 32.96
C ILE A 291 -22.25 24.86 32.29
N GLY A 292 -22.08 23.80 33.08
CA GLY A 292 -22.26 22.43 32.65
C GLY A 292 -21.08 21.53 33.01
N ASN A 293 -21.10 20.31 32.50
CA ASN A 293 -19.95 19.40 32.54
C ASN A 293 -19.18 19.58 31.23
N HIS A 294 -17.96 20.09 31.32
CA HIS A 294 -17.07 20.31 30.18
C HIS A 294 -15.80 19.49 30.39
N SER A 295 -15.04 19.25 29.32
CA SER A 295 -13.63 18.89 29.47
C SER A 295 -12.82 20.16 29.71
N ILE A 296 -11.75 20.01 30.50
CA ILE A 296 -10.67 20.97 30.62
C ILE A 296 -9.41 20.38 30.00
N TRP A 297 -8.72 21.23 29.26
CA TRP A 297 -7.47 20.92 28.58
C TRP A 297 -6.41 21.93 28.98
N ALA A 298 -5.15 21.48 29.09
CA ALA A 298 -4.03 22.40 29.23
C ALA A 298 -2.81 21.93 28.43
N VAL A 299 -2.16 22.88 27.76
CA VAL A 299 -1.10 22.61 26.79
C VAL A 299 0.05 23.60 26.95
N LYS A 300 1.27 23.06 27.01
CA LYS A 300 2.53 23.79 26.96
C LYS A 300 3.51 23.04 26.06
N THR A 301 4.21 23.75 25.19
CA THR A 301 5.28 23.19 24.37
C THR A 301 6.40 22.62 25.24
N GLY A 302 6.81 21.38 24.94
CA GLY A 302 7.74 20.60 25.77
C GLY A 302 7.08 19.80 26.90
N TYR A 303 5.74 19.77 26.99
CA TYR A 303 5.00 19.01 28.00
C TYR A 303 3.93 18.10 27.35
N GLU A 304 3.36 17.17 28.12
CA GLU A 304 2.18 16.41 27.72
C GLU A 304 0.89 17.25 27.82
N VAL A 305 -0.13 16.87 27.03
CA VAL A 305 -1.45 17.52 27.04
C VAL A 305 -2.28 17.00 28.22
N TYR A 306 -2.57 17.87 29.19
CA TYR A 306 -3.43 17.53 30.32
C TYR A 306 -4.91 17.50 29.90
N HIS A 307 -5.64 16.49 30.40
CA HIS A 307 -7.09 16.35 30.22
C HIS A 307 -7.78 15.96 31.52
N SER A 308 -8.88 16.65 31.84
CA SER A 308 -9.84 16.23 32.86
C SER A 308 -11.26 16.64 32.47
N ASN A 309 -12.26 16.15 33.19
CA ASN A 309 -13.59 16.75 33.21
C ASN A 309 -13.70 17.76 34.35
N VAL A 310 -14.49 18.81 34.16
CA VAL A 310 -14.80 19.85 35.15
C VAL A 310 -16.30 20.20 35.11
N THR A 311 -16.90 20.45 36.26
CA THR A 311 -18.29 20.92 36.36
C THR A 311 -18.29 22.40 36.76
N ILE A 312 -18.81 23.25 35.87
CA ILE A 312 -18.90 24.69 36.07
C ILE A 312 -20.32 25.05 36.54
N TYR A 313 -20.40 25.72 37.69
CA TYR A 313 -21.66 26.12 38.34
C TYR A 313 -21.93 27.62 38.18
N ALA A 314 -23.21 27.98 38.03
CA ALA A 314 -23.62 29.35 37.74
C ALA A 314 -23.18 30.34 38.84
N ASN A 315 -22.46 31.39 38.45
CA ASN A 315 -21.92 32.43 39.33
C ASN A 315 -21.07 31.89 40.49
N GLN A 316 -20.33 30.78 40.27
CA GLN A 316 -19.40 30.21 41.23
C GLN A 316 -18.01 30.04 40.62
N THR A 317 -16.99 30.17 41.48
CA THR A 317 -15.59 29.91 41.12
C THR A 317 -15.26 28.43 41.35
N THR A 318 -14.86 27.73 40.29
CA THR A 318 -14.43 26.33 40.31
C THR A 318 -12.90 26.30 40.33
N ILE A 319 -12.31 25.60 41.30
CA ILE A 319 -10.84 25.52 41.45
C ILE A 319 -10.34 24.18 40.88
N HIS A 320 -9.35 24.22 39.99
CA HIS A 320 -8.78 23.05 39.35
C HIS A 320 -7.28 23.25 39.04
N ASN A 321 -6.39 22.64 39.83
CA ASN A 321 -4.94 22.74 39.58
C ASN A 321 -4.47 21.68 38.58
N ILE A 322 -3.41 21.97 37.82
CA ILE A 322 -3.05 21.26 36.59
C ILE A 322 -1.62 20.73 36.62
N ILE A 323 -1.54 19.40 36.67
CA ILE A 323 -0.38 18.51 36.52
C ILE A 323 0.18 18.45 35.09
N LEU A 324 1.14 19.28 34.65
CA LEU A 324 1.85 18.99 33.39
C LEU A 324 3.08 18.10 33.60
N VAL A 325 3.14 17.01 32.84
CA VAL A 325 4.29 16.10 32.72
C VAL A 325 5.26 16.68 31.69
N GLN A 326 6.55 16.80 32.01
CA GLN A 326 7.54 17.25 31.03
C GLN A 326 7.82 16.13 30.02
N ARG A 327 7.88 16.47 28.73
CA ARG A 327 8.11 15.52 27.65
C ARG A 327 9.52 14.95 27.78
N HIS A 328 9.61 13.66 28.11
CA HIS A 328 10.87 12.92 28.16
C HIS A 328 11.11 12.24 26.81
N ASP A 329 11.99 12.82 26.00
CA ASP A 329 12.38 12.26 24.70
C ASP A 329 13.31 11.05 24.92
N GLN A 330 12.73 9.89 25.21
CA GLN A 330 13.43 8.60 25.38
C GLN A 330 13.12 7.57 24.29
N ASP A 331 12.20 7.86 23.37
CA ASP A 331 11.90 7.00 22.21
C ASP A 331 12.97 7.06 21.10
N GLU A 332 14.01 7.92 21.24
CA GLU A 332 15.11 8.04 20.26
C GLU A 332 16.37 7.21 20.58
N GLU A 333 16.56 6.70 21.82
CA GLU A 333 17.81 6.01 22.20
C GLU A 333 17.77 4.47 22.07
N GLU A 334 16.60 3.81 21.96
CA GLU A 334 16.54 2.32 21.91
C GLU A 334 16.92 1.69 20.54
N GLU A 335 17.11 2.46 19.46
CA GLU A 335 17.47 1.87 18.15
C GLU A 335 18.98 1.63 17.93
N GLN A 336 19.85 1.92 18.91
CA GLN A 336 21.30 1.65 18.81
C GLN A 336 21.80 0.47 19.67
N ALA A 337 21.71 -0.71 19.06
CA ALA A 337 22.61 -1.85 19.22
C ALA A 337 22.72 -2.55 20.59
N HIS A 338 21.93 -3.61 20.78
CA HIS A 338 22.39 -4.78 21.56
C HIS A 338 22.07 -6.10 20.85
N THR A 339 23.12 -6.87 20.55
CA THR A 339 23.02 -8.27 20.10
C THR A 339 23.31 -9.21 21.26
N GLU A 340 22.29 -9.61 22.02
CA GLU A 340 22.42 -10.74 22.95
C GLU A 340 21.08 -11.46 23.21
N ASP A 341 21.16 -12.60 23.93
CA ASP A 341 20.23 -13.73 23.84
C ASP A 341 18.85 -13.50 24.53
N PHE A 342 17.79 -13.33 23.73
CA PHE A 342 16.41 -13.22 24.22
C PHE A 342 15.82 -14.59 24.60
N THR A 343 16.13 -15.08 25.80
CA THR A 343 15.29 -16.05 26.49
C THR A 343 14.90 -15.57 27.90
N GLN A 344 13.60 -15.62 28.20
CA GLN A 344 12.94 -15.19 29.44
C GLN A 344 12.81 -13.66 29.68
N LEU A 345 11.77 -13.07 29.08
CA LEU A 345 11.03 -11.96 29.69
C LEU A 345 9.57 -12.39 29.88
N GLN A 346 9.06 -12.34 31.12
CA GLN A 346 7.67 -12.67 31.42
C GLN A 346 6.79 -11.45 31.18
N ILE A 347 5.95 -11.49 30.15
CA ILE A 347 4.92 -10.48 29.92
C ILE A 347 3.94 -10.51 31.11
N ASN A 348 3.81 -9.39 31.81
CA ASN A 348 2.84 -9.22 32.89
C ASN A 348 1.41 -9.17 32.29
N PRO A 349 0.52 -10.16 32.55
CA PRO A 349 -0.77 -10.24 31.87
C PRO A 349 -1.69 -9.03 32.10
N ASN A 350 -1.48 -8.31 33.20
CA ASN A 350 -2.37 -7.24 33.65
C ASN A 350 -2.35 -5.97 32.77
N LEU A 351 -1.45 -5.86 31.79
CA LEU A 351 -1.39 -4.67 30.93
C LEU A 351 -2.40 -4.73 29.76
N TYR A 352 -2.71 -5.92 29.25
CA TYR A 352 -3.60 -6.11 28.09
C TYR A 352 -5.06 -5.79 28.43
N ASP A 353 -5.53 -6.16 29.63
CA ASP A 353 -6.90 -5.86 30.10
C ASP A 353 -7.14 -4.37 30.43
N GLN A 354 -6.08 -3.58 30.65
CA GLN A 354 -6.21 -2.15 30.97
C GLN A 354 -6.56 -1.31 29.73
N VAL A 355 -6.01 -1.65 28.56
CA VAL A 355 -6.31 -0.98 27.28
C VAL A 355 -7.78 -1.13 26.88
N LEU A 356 -8.38 -2.29 27.17
CA LEU A 356 -9.77 -2.62 26.83
C LEU A 356 -10.83 -2.01 27.77
N THR A 357 -10.44 -1.39 28.89
CA THR A 357 -11.38 -0.98 29.95
C THR A 357 -11.50 0.53 30.19
N GLY A 358 -10.80 1.35 29.41
CA GLY A 358 -11.07 2.80 29.29
C GLY A 358 -10.91 3.61 30.58
N LYS A 359 -10.04 3.18 31.50
CA LYS A 359 -9.78 3.87 32.78
C LYS A 359 -8.39 4.49 32.80
N TYR A 360 -8.32 5.76 32.43
CA TYR A 360 -7.19 6.61 32.82
C TYR A 360 -7.15 6.73 34.34
N ASN A 361 -6.03 6.33 34.96
CA ASN A 361 -5.81 6.53 36.39
C ASN A 361 -5.36 7.98 36.61
N THR A 362 -6.28 8.85 37.02
CA THR A 362 -5.90 10.16 37.56
C THR A 362 -5.02 9.96 38.80
N ARG A 363 -3.79 10.49 38.76
CA ARG A 363 -2.91 10.55 39.93
C ARG A 363 -2.91 11.98 40.49
N PRO A 364 -3.32 12.19 41.75
CA PRO A 364 -3.13 13.48 42.42
C PRO A 364 -1.67 13.64 42.86
N LEU A 365 -1.13 14.85 42.77
CA LEU A 365 0.23 15.17 43.22
C LEU A 365 0.25 15.69 44.66
N PRO A 366 1.45 15.70 45.27
CA PRO A 366 2.11 16.99 45.54
C PRO A 366 3.61 17.01 45.16
N GLU A 367 4.19 18.21 45.05
CA GLU A 367 5.53 18.48 44.52
C GLU A 367 6.59 18.81 45.59
N GLU A 368 7.88 18.83 45.20
CA GLU A 368 8.88 19.89 45.46
C GLU A 368 10.28 19.47 44.92
N PRO A 369 11.11 20.39 44.36
CA PRO A 369 12.32 20.02 43.64
C PRO A 369 13.52 19.86 44.59
N LYS A 370 14.42 18.92 44.27
CA LYS A 370 15.53 18.55 45.18
C LYS A 370 16.73 19.48 45.09
N LYS A 371 17.19 19.90 46.28
CA LYS A 371 18.51 20.52 46.52
C LYS A 371 19.65 19.71 45.91
N ILE A 372 20.63 20.40 45.31
CA ILE A 372 21.97 19.85 45.01
C ILE A 372 22.67 19.52 46.33
N GLU A 373 22.88 18.23 46.63
CA GLU A 373 23.45 17.79 47.90
C GLU A 373 24.92 18.19 48.05
N GLY A 374 25.18 19.21 48.87
CA GLY A 374 26.52 19.67 49.26
C GLY A 374 26.71 21.19 49.20
N THR A 375 25.95 21.90 48.37
CA THR A 375 26.04 23.36 48.21
C THR A 375 24.91 24.08 48.94
N ASP A 376 25.28 24.98 49.86
CA ASP A 376 24.35 25.85 50.59
C ASP A 376 24.13 27.22 49.91
N TYR A 377 25.03 27.63 49.01
CA TYR A 377 24.98 28.89 48.25
C TYR A 377 25.62 28.75 46.87
N VAL A 378 25.31 29.69 45.97
CA VAL A 378 26.02 29.93 44.70
C VAL A 378 26.29 31.44 44.52
N ILE A 379 27.43 31.78 43.91
CA ILE A 379 27.88 33.14 43.57
C ILE A 379 28.11 33.23 42.06
N SER A 380 27.72 34.34 41.42
CA SER A 380 27.72 34.44 39.94
C SER A 380 29.07 34.66 39.25
N LEU A 381 30.11 35.08 39.98
CA LEU A 381 31.43 35.41 39.41
C LEU A 381 32.56 34.84 40.27
N SER A 382 33.63 34.38 39.62
CA SER A 382 34.80 33.76 40.24
C SER A 382 36.10 34.57 40.11
N GLU A 383 36.18 35.54 39.19
CA GLU A 383 37.28 36.50 39.01
C GLU A 383 36.75 37.76 38.30
N ILE A 384 37.35 38.93 38.58
CA ILE A 384 37.04 40.19 37.90
C ILE A 384 38.31 40.75 37.24
N SER A 385 38.36 40.83 35.91
CA SER A 385 39.53 41.30 35.16
C SER A 385 39.14 42.37 34.13
N ARG A 386 39.56 43.62 34.32
CA ARG A 386 39.05 44.79 33.57
C ARG A 386 40.17 45.79 33.22
N LYS A 387 40.02 46.49 32.09
CA LYS A 387 40.91 47.58 31.65
C LYS A 387 40.16 48.92 31.63
N LEU A 388 40.71 49.96 32.27
CA LEU A 388 40.11 51.29 32.34
C LEU A 388 41.06 52.39 31.87
N ARG A 389 40.50 53.43 31.23
CA ARG A 389 41.24 54.66 30.93
C ARG A 389 41.28 55.56 32.16
N ARG A 390 42.39 56.26 32.38
CA ARG A 390 42.53 57.28 33.43
C ARG A 390 41.37 58.29 33.34
N GLY A 391 40.56 58.39 34.40
CA GLY A 391 39.39 59.27 34.49
C GLY A 391 38.02 58.65 34.15
N ASN A 392 37.94 57.42 33.61
CA ASN A 392 36.66 56.74 33.34
C ASN A 392 36.20 55.90 34.55
N TYR A 393 34.97 55.39 34.50
CA TYR A 393 34.43 54.39 35.44
C TYR A 393 33.60 53.31 34.73
N LEU A 394 33.33 52.21 35.43
CA LEU A 394 32.53 51.05 35.00
C LEU A 394 31.71 50.54 36.20
N GLN A 395 30.54 49.95 35.95
CA GLN A 395 29.71 49.31 36.99
C GLN A 395 29.36 47.87 36.58
N GLU A 396 29.31 46.97 37.57
CA GLU A 396 29.10 45.53 37.36
C GLU A 396 28.41 44.91 38.60
N GLU A 397 27.57 43.88 38.42
CA GLU A 397 26.77 43.29 39.52
C GLU A 397 27.20 41.85 39.85
N ILE A 398 27.17 41.49 41.13
CA ILE A 398 27.39 40.13 41.63
C ILE A 398 26.11 39.63 42.29
N PHE A 399 25.66 38.43 41.91
CA PHE A 399 24.50 37.76 42.50
C PHE A 399 24.90 36.73 43.54
N LEU A 400 24.10 36.64 44.60
CA LEU A 400 24.16 35.63 45.65
C LEU A 400 22.84 34.86 45.70
N ILE A 401 22.92 33.53 45.66
CA ILE A 401 21.75 32.63 45.73
C ILE A 401 21.91 31.75 46.98
N SER A 402 20.88 31.70 47.84
CA SER A 402 20.87 30.91 49.08
C SER A 402 19.98 29.67 48.95
N TYR A 403 20.50 28.51 49.33
CA TYR A 403 19.75 27.25 49.49
C TYR A 403 19.64 26.82 50.97
N LYS A 404 19.94 27.73 51.91
CA LYS A 404 19.69 27.51 53.35
C LYS A 404 18.26 27.89 53.73
N LYS A 405 17.66 27.15 54.66
CA LYS A 405 16.32 27.42 55.21
C LYS A 405 16.27 28.57 56.25
N ALA A 406 17.29 29.43 56.29
CA ALA A 406 17.40 30.59 57.16
C ALA A 406 18.10 31.74 56.41
N THR A 407 17.71 32.98 56.70
CA THR A 407 18.34 34.18 56.12
C THR A 407 19.82 34.20 56.46
N ALA A 408 20.65 34.46 55.46
CA ALA A 408 22.10 34.43 55.53
C ALA A 408 22.70 35.83 55.41
N VAL A 409 23.72 36.12 56.20
CA VAL A 409 24.46 37.38 56.12
C VAL A 409 25.72 37.21 55.27
N ALA A 410 25.87 38.05 54.26
CA ALA A 410 27.11 38.23 53.51
C ALA A 410 27.59 39.67 53.67
N ASN A 411 28.83 39.84 54.11
CA ASN A 411 29.54 41.11 54.23
C ASN A 411 30.61 41.15 53.13
N PHE A 412 30.93 42.35 52.63
CA PHE A 412 31.84 42.54 51.51
C PHE A 412 32.99 43.49 51.90
N GLU A 413 34.23 43.05 51.77
CA GLU A 413 35.43 43.85 52.07
C GLU A 413 36.39 43.83 50.88
N LEU A 414 36.88 45.01 50.47
CA LEU A 414 37.86 45.16 49.39
C LEU A 414 39.27 45.18 49.97
N THR A 415 40.17 44.38 49.39
CA THR A 415 41.56 44.21 49.85
C THR A 415 42.55 44.33 48.69
N GLY A 416 43.78 44.77 48.97
CA GLY A 416 44.83 44.98 47.96
C GLY A 416 44.85 46.40 47.37
N ASP A 417 45.53 46.57 46.24
CA ASP A 417 45.88 47.88 45.64
C ASP A 417 44.69 48.57 44.92
N ILE A 418 43.48 48.02 45.06
CA ILE A 418 42.25 48.42 44.39
C ILE A 418 41.31 49.28 45.26
N ILE A 419 41.59 49.42 46.56
CA ILE A 419 40.65 50.01 47.54
C ILE A 419 40.26 51.46 47.18
N ASP A 420 41.22 52.30 46.78
CA ASP A 420 40.96 53.69 46.37
C ASP A 420 40.30 53.82 44.97
N MET A 421 40.16 52.68 44.27
CA MET A 421 39.71 52.57 42.87
C MET A 421 38.35 51.88 42.74
N MET A 422 37.83 51.26 43.80
CA MET A 422 36.60 50.47 43.74
C MET A 422 35.64 50.83 44.87
N GLN A 423 34.35 50.87 44.57
CA GLN A 423 33.29 51.23 45.52
C GLN A 423 32.10 50.28 45.36
N LEU A 424 31.68 49.68 46.46
CA LEU A 424 30.46 48.87 46.56
C LEU A 424 29.24 49.78 46.79
N ASP A 425 28.05 49.40 46.32
CA ASP A 425 26.80 50.07 46.73
C ASP A 425 26.39 49.71 48.17
N ARG A 426 26.75 48.49 48.62
CA ARG A 426 26.48 47.96 49.97
C ARG A 426 27.65 47.12 50.49
N GLU A 427 27.96 47.30 51.77
CA GLU A 427 28.99 46.54 52.49
C GLU A 427 28.43 45.26 53.15
N GLN A 428 27.10 45.12 53.25
CA GLN A 428 26.40 43.98 53.83
C GLN A 428 25.07 43.73 53.12
N ILE A 429 24.69 42.46 52.96
CA ILE A 429 23.38 42.03 52.45
C ILE A 429 22.83 40.82 53.21
N PHE A 430 21.49 40.71 53.25
CA PHE A 430 20.75 39.64 53.90
C PHE A 430 20.04 38.80 52.84
N VAL A 431 20.59 37.64 52.50
CA VAL A 431 20.02 36.72 51.50
C VAL A 431 18.98 35.83 52.17
N ASN A 432 17.72 35.96 51.77
CA ASN A 432 16.62 35.24 52.39
C ASN A 432 16.61 33.74 52.00
N PRO A 433 15.88 32.88 52.73
CA PRO A 433 15.79 31.46 52.38
C PRO A 433 15.28 31.27 50.96
N ASN A 434 16.01 30.50 50.14
CA ASN A 434 15.69 30.27 48.73
C ASN A 434 15.58 31.55 47.87
N SER A 435 16.14 32.70 48.29
CA SER A 435 16.16 33.94 47.49
C SER A 435 17.49 34.16 46.75
N LYS A 436 17.43 35.06 45.76
CA LYS A 436 18.55 35.63 45.01
C LYS A 436 18.63 37.12 45.31
N GLU A 437 19.79 37.60 45.73
CA GLU A 437 20.09 39.02 45.97
C GLU A 437 21.28 39.48 45.11
N SER A 438 21.53 40.80 45.03
CA SER A 438 22.66 41.37 44.29
C SER A 438 23.38 42.50 45.03
N VAL A 439 24.65 42.72 44.68
CA VAL A 439 25.48 43.87 45.06
C VAL A 439 26.10 44.48 43.80
N THR A 440 26.18 45.80 43.73
CA THR A 440 26.74 46.52 42.56
C THR A 440 28.10 47.10 42.91
N ILE A 441 29.09 46.87 42.03
CA ILE A 441 30.48 47.31 42.20
C ILE A 441 30.81 48.35 41.13
N THR A 442 31.33 49.51 41.56
CA THR A 442 31.79 50.59 40.70
C THR A 442 33.32 50.64 40.70
N MET A 443 33.93 50.46 39.53
CA MET A 443 35.38 50.54 39.31
C MET A 443 35.73 51.88 38.65
N PHE A 444 36.74 52.57 39.17
CA PHE A 444 37.21 53.88 38.69
C PHE A 444 38.66 53.79 38.19
N GLY A 445 38.94 54.37 37.02
CA GLY A 445 40.30 54.56 36.50
C GLY A 445 41.05 55.69 37.21
N ARG A 446 41.28 55.55 38.53
CA ARG A 446 42.03 56.48 39.37
C ARG A 446 43.38 55.87 39.74
N GLY A 447 44.47 56.53 39.38
CA GLY A 447 45.83 56.05 39.64
C GLY A 447 46.81 56.58 38.61
N ASP A 448 48.03 56.06 38.62
CA ASP A 448 48.97 56.15 37.49
C ASP A 448 48.82 54.92 36.56
N PRO A 449 49.32 54.96 35.32
CA PRO A 449 49.19 53.84 34.38
C PRO A 449 49.93 52.59 34.88
N GLY A 450 49.24 51.45 34.96
CA GLY A 450 49.75 50.24 35.58
C GLY A 450 48.68 49.16 35.76
N ILE A 451 49.10 48.00 36.29
CA ILE A 451 48.21 46.89 36.64
C ILE A 451 48.11 46.84 38.16
N TYR A 452 46.89 46.86 38.68
CA TYR A 452 46.55 46.86 40.10
C TYR A 452 45.83 45.55 40.46
N ASN A 453 46.24 44.95 41.58
CA ASN A 453 45.75 43.64 42.00
C ASN A 453 45.06 43.76 43.36
N GLY A 454 43.98 43.01 43.54
CA GLY A 454 43.32 42.89 44.85
C GLY A 454 42.32 41.75 44.89
N THR A 455 41.50 41.76 45.94
CA THR A 455 40.53 40.71 46.23
C THR A 455 39.29 41.31 46.88
N LEU A 456 38.11 40.88 46.43
CA LEU A 456 36.86 41.08 47.15
C LEU A 456 36.67 39.86 48.08
N GLU A 457 36.76 40.09 49.39
CA GLU A 457 36.42 39.08 50.39
C GLU A 457 34.94 39.19 50.75
N ILE A 458 34.24 38.07 50.64
CA ILE A 458 32.85 37.88 51.06
C ILE A 458 32.91 37.05 52.34
N THR A 459 32.37 37.57 53.44
CA THR A 459 32.46 36.93 54.77
C THR A 459 31.14 36.89 55.53
N GLY A 460 30.89 35.85 56.32
CA GLY A 460 29.68 35.71 57.14
C GLY A 460 29.17 34.28 57.20
N ASP A 461 27.89 34.07 56.91
CA ASP A 461 27.29 32.73 56.72
C ASP A 461 27.76 32.05 55.42
N LEU A 462 28.34 32.85 54.52
CA LEU A 462 29.02 32.51 53.28
C LEU A 462 30.41 33.14 53.31
N ASN A 463 31.45 32.35 53.04
CA ASN A 463 32.84 32.82 52.93
C ASN A 463 33.37 32.49 51.53
N ALA A 464 33.83 33.50 50.79
CA ALA A 464 34.42 33.35 49.45
C ALA A 464 35.35 34.53 49.14
N THR A 465 36.31 34.33 48.23
CA THR A 465 37.27 35.37 47.82
C THR A 465 37.31 35.44 46.30
N ILE A 466 37.02 36.61 45.73
CA ILE A 466 37.04 36.85 44.29
C ILE A 466 38.27 37.71 43.96
N PRO A 467 39.28 37.19 43.22
CA PRO A 467 40.41 37.98 42.76
C PRO A 467 40.00 39.06 41.75
N VAL A 468 40.68 40.19 41.81
CA VAL A 468 40.41 41.37 40.99
C VAL A 468 41.71 41.89 40.35
N LEU A 469 41.66 42.13 39.04
CA LEU A 469 42.77 42.59 38.21
C LEU A 469 42.34 43.82 37.40
N LEU A 470 42.93 44.98 37.67
CA LEU A 470 42.54 46.26 37.08
C LEU A 470 43.73 46.94 36.37
N GLU A 471 43.66 47.05 35.04
CA GLU A 471 44.70 47.73 34.24
C GLU A 471 44.28 49.16 33.90
N ILE A 472 45.01 50.15 34.42
CA ILE A 472 44.82 51.57 34.11
C ILE A 472 45.79 51.98 33.00
N ILE A 473 45.27 52.60 31.94
CA ILE A 473 46.07 53.12 30.82
C ILE A 473 46.09 54.66 30.77
N ASP A 474 47.24 55.20 30.31
CA ASP A 474 47.53 56.63 30.30
C ASP A 474 46.64 57.43 29.33
N GLN A 475 46.52 58.73 29.57
CA GLN A 475 45.61 59.60 28.83
C GLN A 475 46.25 60.20 27.57
N GLU A 476 47.57 60.38 27.52
CA GLU A 476 48.29 60.97 26.37
C GLU A 476 49.62 60.27 26.04
N LYS A 477 49.58 59.31 25.11
CA LYS A 477 50.70 59.00 24.19
C LYS A 477 50.28 58.09 23.04
N LEU A 478 49.88 58.73 21.94
CA LEU A 478 50.12 58.22 20.60
C LEU A 478 51.11 59.18 19.92
N PRO A 479 52.09 58.69 19.14
CA PRO A 479 52.60 59.53 18.05
C PRO A 479 51.41 59.82 17.14
N VAL A 480 51.21 61.09 16.75
CA VAL A 480 50.16 61.42 15.79
C VAL A 480 50.62 60.91 14.42
N GLU A 481 50.18 59.70 14.07
CA GLU A 481 50.31 59.16 12.73
C GLU A 481 49.51 60.07 11.78
N ALA A 482 50.20 61.00 11.11
CA ALA A 482 49.56 61.91 10.15
C ALA A 482 48.82 61.16 9.02
N LEU A 483 49.15 59.88 8.81
CA LEU A 483 48.56 59.00 7.82
C LEU A 483 48.18 57.65 8.46
N LEU A 484 46.88 57.40 8.58
CA LEU A 484 46.34 56.07 8.89
C LEU A 484 46.30 55.25 7.59
N LEU A 485 46.82 54.02 7.64
CA LEU A 485 47.00 53.12 6.50
C LEU A 485 46.42 51.74 6.81
N ASP A 486 45.48 51.27 5.99
CA ASP A 486 44.83 49.97 6.16
C ASP A 486 44.76 49.19 4.82
N ILE A 487 44.62 47.86 4.88
CA ILE A 487 44.49 46.96 3.71
C ILE A 487 43.36 45.96 3.93
N ASP A 488 42.33 46.00 3.09
CA ASP A 488 41.34 44.91 3.01
C ASP A 488 41.54 44.06 1.75
N VAL A 489 41.16 42.79 1.85
CA VAL A 489 41.41 41.75 0.84
C VAL A 489 40.13 41.00 0.55
N THR A 490 39.57 41.26 -0.64
CA THR A 490 38.25 40.78 -1.09
C THR A 490 38.10 39.26 -1.00
N LYS A 491 39.20 38.49 -1.16
CA LYS A 491 39.24 37.04 -0.97
C LYS A 491 40.58 36.60 -0.37
N ARG A 492 40.56 36.15 0.90
CA ARG A 492 41.75 35.63 1.59
C ARG A 492 42.18 34.23 1.13
N ASN A 493 41.29 33.48 0.46
CA ASN A 493 41.59 32.20 -0.19
C ASN A 493 41.51 32.36 -1.71
N ILE A 494 42.63 32.11 -2.41
CA ILE A 494 42.79 32.35 -3.86
C ILE A 494 43.16 31.02 -4.54
N LYS A 495 42.74 30.80 -5.79
CA LYS A 495 43.21 29.64 -6.58
C LYS A 495 44.36 30.06 -7.51
N VAL A 496 45.29 29.15 -7.78
CA VAL A 496 46.41 29.41 -8.70
C VAL A 496 45.88 29.81 -10.09
N GLY A 497 46.02 31.09 -10.44
CA GLY A 497 45.56 31.67 -11.71
C GLY A 497 44.35 32.61 -11.61
N ASP A 498 43.72 32.74 -10.43
CA ASP A 498 42.71 33.79 -10.19
C ASP A 498 43.38 35.18 -10.05
N LEU A 499 42.62 36.25 -10.33
CA LEU A 499 43.04 37.62 -10.05
C LEU A 499 43.03 37.89 -8.54
N PHE A 500 44.14 38.39 -8.01
CA PHE A 500 44.23 38.89 -6.64
C PHE A 500 43.83 40.36 -6.60
N GLN A 501 42.75 40.66 -5.88
CA GLN A 501 42.24 42.03 -5.65
C GLN A 501 42.38 42.40 -4.17
N PHE A 502 42.84 43.61 -3.91
CA PHE A 502 42.86 44.20 -2.58
C PHE A 502 42.68 45.73 -2.63
N GLU A 503 42.16 46.30 -1.56
CA GLU A 503 42.03 47.74 -1.37
C GLU A 503 43.04 48.22 -0.32
N THR A 504 43.56 49.42 -0.51
CA THR A 504 44.42 50.09 0.47
C THR A 504 43.80 51.44 0.80
N HIS A 505 43.37 51.61 2.05
CA HIS A 505 42.74 52.83 2.54
C HIS A 505 43.80 53.72 3.18
N LEU A 506 43.84 54.98 2.75
CA LEU A 506 44.78 55.98 3.23
C LEU A 506 44.00 57.19 3.73
N ARG A 507 44.18 57.57 5.00
CA ARG A 507 43.48 58.70 5.61
C ARG A 507 44.47 59.67 6.23
N ASN A 508 44.48 60.90 5.74
CA ASN A 508 45.22 62.00 6.32
C ASN A 508 44.52 62.44 7.62
N LEU A 509 45.28 62.58 8.70
CA LEU A 509 44.83 63.06 10.00
C LEU A 509 45.32 64.49 10.30
N LEU A 510 46.06 65.12 9.39
CA LEU A 510 46.38 66.56 9.42
C LEU A 510 45.35 67.35 8.60
N SER A 511 44.62 68.26 9.25
CA SER A 511 43.72 69.18 8.55
C SER A 511 44.49 70.19 7.69
N ASP A 512 43.96 70.49 6.51
CA ASP A 512 44.33 71.58 5.60
C ASP A 512 45.75 71.60 5.00
N GLU A 513 46.64 70.63 5.31
CA GLU A 513 47.88 70.41 4.57
C GLU A 513 47.84 69.15 3.68
N SER A 514 48.30 69.28 2.43
CA SER A 514 48.42 68.17 1.48
C SER A 514 49.89 67.83 1.22
N TYR A 515 50.24 66.55 1.37
CA TYR A 515 51.63 66.08 1.23
C TYR A 515 51.74 64.83 0.35
N PRO A 516 52.92 64.60 -0.27
CA PRO A 516 53.18 63.39 -1.03
C PRO A 516 53.40 62.19 -0.11
N VAL A 517 52.80 61.06 -0.48
CA VAL A 517 52.98 59.74 0.12
C VAL A 517 53.52 58.79 -0.95
N GLN A 518 54.64 58.14 -0.63
CA GLN A 518 55.27 57.13 -1.47
C GLN A 518 54.94 55.75 -0.91
N LEU A 519 54.19 54.96 -1.66
CA LEU A 519 53.70 53.63 -1.29
C LEU A 519 54.50 52.54 -1.99
N TYR A 520 54.99 51.58 -1.22
CA TYR A 520 55.60 50.35 -1.69
C TYR A 520 54.71 49.17 -1.31
N PHE A 521 54.23 48.44 -2.32
CA PHE A 521 53.46 47.21 -2.17
C PHE A 521 54.41 46.03 -2.41
N THR A 522 54.33 45.00 -1.58
CA THR A 522 55.17 43.80 -1.67
C THR A 522 54.37 42.56 -1.31
N ILE A 523 54.52 41.48 -2.08
CA ILE A 523 54.00 40.15 -1.75
C ILE A 523 55.19 39.24 -1.46
N GLN A 524 55.22 38.63 -0.27
CA GLN A 524 56.31 37.78 0.21
C GLN A 524 55.80 36.48 0.81
N THR A 525 56.67 35.46 0.85
CA THR A 525 56.51 34.31 1.77
C THR A 525 56.51 34.78 3.24
N PRO A 526 55.84 34.10 4.19
CA PRO A 526 55.84 34.45 5.62
C PRO A 526 57.25 34.64 6.21
N ASP A 527 58.22 33.80 5.81
CA ASP A 527 59.64 33.91 6.21
C ASP A 527 60.36 35.14 5.65
N ARG A 528 59.68 36.00 4.87
CA ARG A 528 60.18 37.15 4.08
C ARG A 528 61.33 36.85 3.10
N ASN A 529 61.71 35.57 2.96
CA ASN A 529 62.88 35.10 2.21
C ASN A 529 62.70 35.15 0.67
N ARG A 530 61.45 35.13 0.17
CA ARG A 530 61.14 35.30 -1.26
C ARG A 530 60.07 36.38 -1.46
N THR A 531 60.43 37.49 -2.11
CA THR A 531 59.47 38.42 -2.72
C THR A 531 59.01 37.85 -4.06
N ILE A 532 57.70 37.85 -4.29
CA ILE A 532 57.05 37.32 -5.50
C ILE A 532 56.63 38.47 -6.44
N TRP A 533 56.18 39.58 -5.85
CA TRP A 533 55.73 40.76 -6.59
C TRP A 533 56.02 42.02 -5.78
N THR A 534 56.30 43.13 -6.47
CA THR A 534 56.36 44.46 -5.86
C THR A 534 55.93 45.55 -6.84
N HIS A 535 55.37 46.63 -6.31
CA HIS A 535 54.91 47.79 -7.07
C HIS A 535 55.09 49.05 -6.22
N GLN A 536 55.25 50.19 -6.88
CA GLN A 536 55.34 51.50 -6.21
C GLN A 536 54.26 52.43 -6.76
N ALA A 537 53.64 53.22 -5.89
CA ALA A 537 52.75 54.32 -6.27
C ALA A 537 53.12 55.58 -5.47
N ASN A 538 53.05 56.75 -6.12
CA ASN A 538 53.21 58.04 -5.46
C ASN A 538 51.87 58.78 -5.57
N ILE A 539 51.31 59.23 -4.45
CA ILE A 539 50.05 59.99 -4.41
C ILE A 539 50.20 61.22 -3.54
N PHE A 540 49.35 62.23 -3.75
CA PHE A 540 49.18 63.34 -2.82
C PHE A 540 47.85 63.14 -2.10
N ILE A 541 47.83 63.36 -0.78
CA ILE A 541 46.63 63.13 0.04
C ILE A 541 46.28 64.43 0.76
N THR A 542 44.99 64.77 0.77
CA THR A 542 44.47 65.93 1.51
C THR A 542 43.52 65.49 2.62
N THR A 543 42.65 64.50 2.37
CA THR A 543 41.68 63.99 3.34
C THR A 543 41.73 62.45 3.43
N GLY A 544 41.38 61.75 2.36
CA GLY A 544 41.51 60.29 2.28
C GLY A 544 41.34 59.77 0.86
N VAL A 545 41.98 58.63 0.58
CA VAL A 545 42.02 57.97 -0.73
C VAL A 545 42.00 56.46 -0.53
N THR A 546 41.14 55.76 -1.25
CA THR A 546 41.23 54.30 -1.40
C THR A 546 41.93 53.97 -2.72
N LEU A 547 42.87 53.02 -2.69
CA LEU A 547 43.51 52.46 -3.87
C LEU A 547 43.13 50.99 -4.02
N LEU A 548 42.25 50.68 -4.98
CA LEU A 548 42.04 49.31 -5.46
C LEU A 548 43.24 48.87 -6.32
N LYS A 549 43.71 47.64 -6.13
CA LYS A 549 44.76 47.01 -6.95
C LYS A 549 44.38 45.59 -7.34
N GLU A 550 44.66 45.25 -8.59
CA GLU A 550 44.46 43.92 -9.18
C GLU A 550 45.80 43.36 -9.66
N ILE A 551 46.04 42.08 -9.44
CA ILE A 551 47.30 41.39 -9.81
C ILE A 551 46.99 39.98 -10.32
N GLU A 552 47.52 39.64 -11.49
CA GLU A 552 47.68 38.23 -11.90
C GLU A 552 48.86 37.60 -11.13
N LEU A 553 48.58 36.61 -10.29
CA LEU A 553 49.61 35.90 -9.54
C LEU A 553 50.44 35.00 -10.50
N PRO A 554 51.79 35.00 -10.42
CA PRO A 554 52.63 34.20 -11.31
C PRO A 554 52.33 32.69 -11.24
N LYS A 555 52.40 32.00 -12.38
CA LYS A 555 52.03 30.58 -12.52
C LYS A 555 53.04 29.59 -11.89
N ASP A 556 54.15 30.09 -11.34
CA ASP A 556 55.13 29.31 -10.57
C ASP A 556 54.93 29.41 -9.04
N VAL A 557 53.92 30.15 -8.58
CA VAL A 557 53.61 30.28 -7.14
C VAL A 557 53.03 28.97 -6.60
N THR A 558 53.61 28.49 -5.50
CA THR A 558 53.24 27.23 -4.83
C THR A 558 52.08 27.43 -3.85
N GLN A 559 51.34 26.35 -3.55
CA GLN A 559 50.34 26.33 -2.48
C GLN A 559 50.97 26.72 -1.13
N GLY A 560 50.28 27.54 -0.35
CA GLY A 560 50.75 28.05 0.94
C GLY A 560 50.27 29.47 1.25
N ASP A 561 50.66 29.97 2.42
CA ASP A 561 50.36 31.33 2.88
C ASP A 561 51.33 32.35 2.28
N TYR A 562 50.84 33.57 2.06
CA TYR A 562 51.62 34.71 1.59
C TYR A 562 51.19 36.00 2.30
N VAL A 563 52.15 36.90 2.48
CA VAL A 563 51.96 38.18 3.17
C VAL A 563 52.00 39.30 2.14
N LEU A 564 50.93 40.09 2.06
CA LEU A 564 50.90 41.38 1.39
C LEU A 564 51.27 42.46 2.41
N THR A 565 52.39 43.14 2.18
CA THR A 565 52.85 44.27 3.00
C THR A 565 52.80 45.56 2.17
N VAL A 566 52.18 46.60 2.72
CA VAL A 566 52.20 47.96 2.16
C VAL A 566 52.90 48.89 3.13
N THR A 567 53.91 49.61 2.63
CA THR A 567 54.70 50.60 3.37
C THR A 567 54.53 51.97 2.75
N ALA A 568 54.03 52.93 3.55
CA ALA A 568 53.94 54.34 3.20
C ALA A 568 55.13 55.12 3.77
N SER A 569 55.76 55.95 2.95
CA SER A 569 56.81 56.91 3.33
C SER A 569 56.33 58.32 3.06
N TYR A 570 56.28 59.17 4.08
CA TYR A 570 55.70 60.52 4.03
C TYR A 570 56.33 61.41 5.12
N LEU A 571 56.58 62.70 4.83
CA LEU A 571 57.08 63.69 5.80
C LEU A 571 58.34 63.30 6.63
N GLY A 572 59.13 62.32 6.18
CA GLY A 572 60.27 61.76 6.93
C GLY A 572 59.91 60.63 7.93
N LEU A 573 58.63 60.25 7.98
CA LEU A 573 58.09 59.11 8.73
C LEU A 573 57.76 57.94 7.77
N SER A 574 57.52 56.77 8.35
CA SER A 574 57.03 55.61 7.61
C SER A 574 56.03 54.79 8.41
N SER A 575 54.86 54.50 7.83
CA SER A 575 53.85 53.58 8.38
C SER A 575 53.77 52.33 7.50
N ALA A 576 53.55 51.16 8.11
CA ALA A 576 53.39 49.92 7.36
C ALA A 576 52.33 49.03 7.99
N THR A 577 51.49 48.42 7.16
CA THR A 577 50.50 47.41 7.54
C THR A 577 50.69 46.18 6.66
N SER A 578 50.15 45.04 7.08
CA SER A 578 50.31 43.75 6.39
C SER A 578 49.14 42.82 6.64
N THR A 579 48.78 42.05 5.62
CA THR A 579 47.67 41.10 5.63
C THR A 579 48.09 39.78 5.00
N VAL A 580 47.44 38.68 5.40
CA VAL A 580 47.82 37.31 5.02
C VAL A 580 46.72 36.69 4.16
N PHE A 581 47.11 36.04 3.07
CA PHE A 581 46.22 35.31 2.18
C PHE A 581 46.82 33.96 1.79
N HIS A 582 45.97 32.96 1.54
CA HIS A 582 46.36 31.59 1.23
C HIS A 582 46.08 31.26 -0.24
N ILE A 583 47.05 30.65 -0.91
CA ILE A 583 46.92 30.17 -2.28
C ILE A 583 46.69 28.67 -2.27
N SER A 584 45.60 28.24 -2.91
CA SER A 584 45.09 26.87 -2.95
C SER A 584 45.03 26.33 -4.38
N ILE A 585 44.91 25.00 -4.50
CA ILE A 585 44.62 24.30 -5.76
C ILE A 585 43.25 23.60 -5.69
N PRO A 586 42.55 23.37 -6.83
CA PRO A 586 41.24 22.71 -6.84
C PRO A 586 41.34 21.21 -6.53
N PHE A 587 40.42 20.66 -5.72
CA PHE A 587 40.54 19.30 -5.18
C PHE A 587 40.66 18.20 -6.25
N TRP A 588 39.95 18.34 -7.38
CA TRP A 588 40.02 17.39 -8.50
C TRP A 588 41.40 17.29 -9.19
N GLN A 589 42.28 18.27 -8.97
CA GLN A 589 43.67 18.25 -9.46
C GLN A 589 44.67 17.61 -8.48
N TYR A 590 44.25 17.28 -7.24
CA TYR A 590 45.13 16.65 -6.25
C TYR A 590 45.59 15.28 -6.75
N ARG A 591 46.84 14.93 -6.44
CA ARG A 591 47.48 13.69 -6.89
C ARG A 591 47.61 12.69 -5.74
N ILE A 592 46.65 11.79 -5.64
CA ILE A 592 46.73 10.67 -4.71
C ILE A 592 47.96 9.82 -5.08
N LEU A 593 48.74 9.46 -4.04
CA LEU A 593 50.04 8.79 -4.16
C LEU A 593 51.04 9.50 -5.09
N GLY A 594 50.88 10.82 -5.28
CA GLY A 594 51.74 11.67 -6.12
C GLY A 594 51.63 11.40 -7.63
N LYS A 595 50.70 10.54 -8.08
CA LYS A 595 50.64 10.07 -9.47
C LYS A 595 49.26 10.04 -10.11
N ILE A 596 48.21 9.73 -9.36
CA ILE A 596 46.85 9.57 -9.91
C ILE A 596 46.04 10.82 -9.55
N PRO A 597 45.54 11.58 -10.53
CA PRO A 597 44.69 12.73 -10.24
C PRO A 597 43.28 12.26 -9.88
N VAL A 598 42.63 12.94 -8.93
CA VAL A 598 41.32 12.53 -8.38
C VAL A 598 40.25 12.31 -9.45
N TRP A 599 40.24 13.11 -10.53
CA TRP A 599 39.23 12.97 -11.60
C TRP A 599 39.23 11.62 -12.34
N TRP A 600 40.33 10.85 -12.35
CA TRP A 600 40.32 9.48 -12.88
C TRP A 600 39.52 8.51 -11.99
N ILE A 601 39.50 8.75 -10.67
CA ILE A 601 38.73 7.94 -9.73
C ILE A 601 37.23 8.27 -9.87
N LEU A 602 36.89 9.54 -10.05
CA LEU A 602 35.51 9.97 -10.29
C LEU A 602 34.91 9.34 -11.57
N ILE A 603 35.68 9.24 -12.67
CA ILE A 603 35.25 8.54 -13.89
C ILE A 603 35.01 7.04 -13.62
N PHE A 604 35.87 6.38 -12.84
CA PHE A 604 35.72 4.97 -12.50
C PHE A 604 34.50 4.71 -11.61
N ILE A 605 34.24 5.57 -10.63
CA ILE A 605 33.03 5.53 -9.78
C ILE A 605 31.77 5.75 -10.64
N GLY A 606 31.78 6.74 -11.54
CA GLY A 606 30.66 6.99 -12.46
C GLY A 606 30.34 5.80 -13.37
N PHE A 607 31.36 5.07 -13.84
CA PHE A 607 31.17 3.84 -14.61
C PHE A 607 30.55 2.70 -13.78
N LEU A 608 30.94 2.55 -12.52
CA LEU A 608 30.35 1.58 -11.60
C LEU A 608 28.88 1.92 -11.28
N LEU A 609 28.57 3.19 -10.98
CA LEU A 609 27.20 3.66 -10.74
C LEU A 609 26.30 3.45 -11.96
N ALA A 610 26.77 3.83 -13.17
CA ALA A 610 26.04 3.60 -14.41
C ALA A 610 25.77 2.10 -14.67
N SER A 611 26.74 1.23 -14.33
CA SER A 611 26.59 -0.22 -14.43
C SER A 611 25.57 -0.78 -13.44
N GLY A 612 25.53 -0.26 -12.20
CA GLY A 612 24.55 -0.60 -11.19
C GLY A 612 23.13 -0.18 -11.57
N VAL A 613 22.94 1.06 -12.03
CA VAL A 613 21.66 1.57 -12.53
C VAL A 613 21.18 0.76 -13.74
N ALA A 614 22.06 0.43 -14.68
CA ALA A 614 21.74 -0.42 -15.82
C ALA A 614 21.29 -1.84 -15.37
N TYR A 615 21.97 -2.44 -14.39
CA TYR A 615 21.57 -3.74 -13.82
C TYR A 615 20.20 -3.68 -13.16
N ILE A 616 19.91 -2.65 -12.35
CA ILE A 616 18.60 -2.43 -11.71
C ILE A 616 17.51 -2.27 -12.78
N PHE A 617 17.75 -1.46 -13.82
CA PHE A 617 16.77 -1.25 -14.90
C PHE A 617 16.51 -2.52 -15.70
N ILE A 618 17.55 -3.28 -16.04
CA ILE A 618 17.43 -4.60 -16.71
C ILE A 618 16.64 -5.56 -15.83
N ARG A 619 16.93 -5.64 -14.52
CA ARG A 619 16.21 -6.50 -13.58
C ARG A 619 14.73 -6.12 -13.47
N LYS A 620 14.40 -4.84 -13.29
CA LYS A 620 13.02 -4.32 -13.21
C LYS A 620 12.24 -4.63 -14.49
N ASN A 621 12.89 -4.51 -15.66
CA ASN A 621 12.31 -4.81 -16.98
C ASN A 621 12.15 -6.33 -17.23
N LEU A 622 12.95 -7.19 -16.57
CA LEU A 622 12.77 -8.65 -16.58
C LEU A 622 11.66 -9.11 -15.61
N GLU A 623 11.58 -8.53 -14.41
CA GLU A 623 10.57 -8.87 -13.41
C GLU A 623 9.16 -8.42 -13.84
N GLY A 624 9.03 -7.23 -14.43
CA GLY A 624 7.76 -6.73 -14.98
C GLY A 624 7.23 -7.48 -16.22
N LYS A 625 8.02 -8.40 -16.80
CA LYS A 625 7.60 -9.26 -17.93
C LYS A 625 7.04 -10.61 -17.50
N LYS A 626 7.19 -11.00 -16.24
CA LYS A 626 6.60 -12.24 -15.70
C LYS A 626 5.08 -12.08 -15.59
N LYS A 627 4.33 -13.14 -15.89
CA LYS A 627 2.88 -13.21 -15.64
C LYS A 627 2.59 -13.76 -14.23
N PHE A 628 3.52 -14.52 -13.67
CA PHE A 628 3.42 -15.15 -12.36
C PHE A 628 4.47 -14.55 -11.43
N HIS A 629 4.03 -13.79 -10.42
CA HIS A 629 4.93 -13.13 -9.45
C HIS A 629 5.16 -13.95 -8.17
N LEU A 630 4.43 -15.06 -8.00
CA LEU A 630 4.39 -15.87 -6.78
C LEU A 630 5.70 -16.63 -6.52
N LYS A 631 6.21 -16.51 -5.30
CA LYS A 631 7.38 -17.25 -4.80
C LYS A 631 6.99 -18.70 -4.49
N VAL A 632 7.55 -19.66 -5.25
CA VAL A 632 7.31 -21.10 -5.09
C VAL A 632 8.45 -21.74 -4.30
N GLU A 633 8.14 -22.46 -3.22
CA GLU A 633 9.11 -23.16 -2.39
C GLU A 633 9.38 -24.56 -2.97
N TYR A 634 10.32 -24.67 -3.92
CA TYR A 634 10.63 -25.92 -4.64
C TYR A 634 10.98 -27.12 -3.74
N ASN A 635 11.42 -26.89 -2.49
CA ASN A 635 11.67 -27.96 -1.51
C ASN A 635 10.39 -28.58 -0.94
N GLU A 636 9.29 -27.82 -0.90
CA GLU A 636 7.96 -28.20 -0.43
C GLU A 636 7.09 -28.80 -1.56
N LEU A 637 7.70 -29.07 -2.72
CA LEU A 637 7.08 -29.77 -3.84
C LEU A 637 7.53 -31.24 -3.89
N PRO A 638 6.66 -32.18 -4.34
CA PRO A 638 7.04 -33.58 -4.51
C PRO A 638 8.26 -33.77 -5.42
N LYS A 639 9.18 -34.63 -4.98
CA LYS A 639 10.44 -34.95 -5.68
C LYS A 639 10.26 -36.23 -6.52
N PRO A 640 11.02 -36.40 -7.62
CA PRO A 640 10.88 -37.54 -8.51
C PRO A 640 11.12 -38.89 -7.81
N GLY A 641 10.20 -39.84 -7.99
CA GLY A 641 10.22 -41.17 -7.38
C GLY A 641 9.16 -42.13 -7.97
N PRO A 642 9.07 -43.37 -7.45
CA PRO A 642 8.26 -44.45 -8.05
C PRO A 642 6.73 -44.24 -7.95
N ARG A 643 6.28 -43.32 -7.08
CA ARG A 643 4.88 -42.90 -6.91
C ARG A 643 4.66 -41.41 -7.20
N SER A 644 5.64 -40.67 -7.72
CA SER A 644 5.43 -39.29 -8.18
C SER A 644 5.06 -39.25 -9.66
N ILE A 645 4.07 -38.46 -10.05
CA ILE A 645 3.65 -38.21 -11.45
C ILE A 645 4.28 -36.93 -12.01
N PHE A 646 4.74 -36.92 -13.26
CA PHE A 646 5.29 -35.72 -13.92
C PHE A 646 4.20 -34.97 -14.68
N VAL A 647 3.74 -33.85 -14.11
CA VAL A 647 2.56 -33.12 -14.62
C VAL A 647 2.91 -31.94 -15.54
N GLY A 648 4.12 -31.40 -15.46
CA GLY A 648 4.50 -30.21 -16.21
C GLY A 648 5.71 -29.49 -15.65
N LYS A 649 5.77 -28.17 -15.86
CA LYS A 649 6.76 -27.26 -15.28
C LYS A 649 6.06 -26.24 -14.37
N ILE A 650 6.78 -25.73 -13.37
CA ILE A 650 6.35 -24.52 -12.65
C ILE A 650 6.37 -23.36 -13.67
N ALA A 651 5.27 -22.64 -13.78
CA ALA A 651 5.04 -21.73 -14.90
C ALA A 651 6.12 -20.64 -15.02
N GLU A 652 6.50 -20.32 -16.27
CA GLU A 652 7.62 -19.41 -16.60
C GLU A 652 9.00 -19.83 -16.05
N THR A 653 9.18 -21.11 -15.69
CA THR A 653 10.48 -21.68 -15.28
C THR A 653 10.75 -23.05 -15.93
N ASP A 654 12.00 -23.48 -15.94
CA ASP A 654 12.38 -24.84 -16.33
C ASP A 654 12.18 -25.90 -15.23
N HIS A 655 11.76 -25.50 -14.02
CA HIS A 655 11.64 -26.43 -12.89
C HIS A 655 10.50 -27.42 -13.11
N LYS A 656 10.83 -28.71 -13.19
CA LYS A 656 9.85 -29.79 -13.35
C LYS A 656 8.92 -29.86 -12.13
N CYS A 657 7.63 -29.96 -12.38
CA CYS A 657 6.61 -30.14 -11.36
C CYS A 657 6.17 -31.61 -11.32
N TYR A 658 6.18 -32.19 -10.11
CA TYR A 658 5.67 -33.51 -9.85
C TYR A 658 4.60 -33.46 -8.76
N PHE A 659 3.62 -34.35 -8.81
CA PHE A 659 2.69 -34.59 -7.70
C PHE A 659 2.90 -35.98 -7.10
N ASP A 660 2.62 -36.15 -5.81
CA ASP A 660 2.54 -37.47 -5.18
C ASP A 660 1.20 -38.13 -5.53
N MET A 661 1.28 -39.28 -6.21
CA MET A 661 0.11 -40.04 -6.66
C MET A 661 -0.75 -40.52 -5.50
N GLU A 662 -0.20 -40.65 -4.29
CA GLU A 662 -0.95 -41.07 -3.11
C GLU A 662 -1.85 -39.96 -2.54
N LYS A 663 -1.62 -38.68 -2.88
CA LYS A 663 -2.50 -37.58 -2.45
C LYS A 663 -3.87 -37.62 -3.16
N PHE A 664 -3.94 -38.19 -4.36
CA PHE A 664 -5.18 -38.34 -5.15
C PHE A 664 -6.21 -39.30 -4.54
N LYS A 665 -5.83 -40.10 -3.53
CA LYS A 665 -6.80 -40.82 -2.68
C LYS A 665 -7.70 -39.87 -1.89
N VAL A 666 -7.23 -38.66 -1.58
CA VAL A 666 -8.03 -37.59 -0.98
C VAL A 666 -8.54 -36.63 -2.07
N HIS A 667 -8.88 -37.23 -3.21
CA HIS A 667 -9.67 -36.67 -4.30
C HIS A 667 -9.06 -35.41 -4.98
N THR A 668 -9.67 -34.98 -6.08
CA THR A 668 -9.16 -33.87 -6.92
C THR A 668 -10.30 -33.21 -7.66
N ILE A 669 -10.22 -31.88 -7.81
CA ILE A 669 -11.13 -31.10 -8.66
C ILE A 669 -10.36 -30.28 -9.69
N VAL A 670 -10.84 -30.28 -10.93
CA VAL A 670 -10.26 -29.53 -12.05
C VAL A 670 -11.33 -28.59 -12.62
N ALA A 671 -11.16 -27.28 -12.40
CA ALA A 671 -12.15 -26.26 -12.71
C ALA A 671 -11.64 -25.23 -13.74
N GLY A 672 -12.53 -24.39 -14.28
CA GLY A 672 -12.19 -23.28 -15.19
C GLY A 672 -13.01 -23.24 -16.48
N SER A 673 -12.86 -22.16 -17.25
CA SER A 673 -13.73 -21.91 -18.41
C SER A 673 -13.55 -22.96 -19.52
N THR A 674 -14.53 -23.05 -20.41
CA THR A 674 -14.41 -23.82 -21.65
C THR A 674 -13.22 -23.31 -22.48
N GLY A 675 -12.43 -24.24 -23.02
CA GLY A 675 -11.14 -23.92 -23.66
C GLY A 675 -9.98 -23.59 -22.71
N GLY A 676 -10.17 -23.55 -21.39
CA GLY A 676 -9.12 -23.23 -20.41
C GLY A 676 -8.03 -24.31 -20.24
N GLY A 677 -8.27 -25.55 -20.72
CA GLY A 677 -7.34 -26.69 -20.59
C GLY A 677 -7.69 -27.69 -19.50
N LYS A 678 -8.95 -27.75 -19.04
CA LYS A 678 -9.44 -28.68 -18.00
C LYS A 678 -9.16 -30.15 -18.31
N SER A 679 -9.87 -30.73 -19.26
CA SER A 679 -9.73 -32.15 -19.61
C SER A 679 -8.30 -32.47 -20.07
N PHE A 680 -7.58 -31.52 -20.68
CA PHE A 680 -6.17 -31.67 -21.05
C PHE A 680 -5.24 -31.86 -19.83
N SER A 681 -5.35 -31.00 -18.80
CA SER A 681 -4.56 -31.13 -17.56
C SER A 681 -4.94 -32.36 -16.75
N ALA A 682 -6.25 -32.66 -16.67
CA ALA A 682 -6.77 -33.88 -16.07
C ALA A 682 -6.24 -35.15 -16.76
N GLN A 683 -6.34 -35.23 -18.09
CA GLN A 683 -5.83 -36.35 -18.88
C GLN A 683 -4.32 -36.52 -18.71
N GLY A 684 -3.54 -35.42 -18.67
CA GLY A 684 -2.09 -35.47 -18.45
C GLY A 684 -1.70 -36.10 -17.10
N ILE A 685 -2.50 -35.87 -16.05
CA ILE A 685 -2.37 -36.57 -14.76
C ILE A 685 -2.70 -38.06 -14.90
N ILE A 686 -3.77 -38.40 -15.62
CA ILE A 686 -4.21 -39.79 -15.82
C ILE A 686 -3.21 -40.60 -16.67
N GLU A 687 -2.55 -40.01 -17.66
CA GLU A 687 -1.47 -40.65 -18.42
C GLU A 687 -0.35 -41.14 -17.49
N GLU A 688 0.10 -40.31 -16.57
CA GLU A 688 1.15 -40.66 -15.61
C GLU A 688 0.72 -41.76 -14.63
N MET A 689 -0.56 -41.80 -14.27
CA MET A 689 -1.15 -42.87 -13.45
C MET A 689 -1.21 -44.21 -14.21
N LEU A 690 -1.58 -44.19 -15.50
CA LEU A 690 -1.54 -45.36 -16.38
C LEU A 690 -0.11 -45.89 -16.55
N LEU A 691 0.87 -45.01 -16.80
CA LEU A 691 2.30 -45.37 -16.82
C LEU A 691 2.80 -45.95 -15.50
N LYS A 692 2.10 -45.70 -14.38
CA LYS A 692 2.42 -46.19 -13.03
C LYS A 692 1.51 -47.33 -12.56
N ASN A 693 0.78 -47.94 -13.51
CA ASN A 693 -0.04 -49.13 -13.32
C ASN A 693 -1.23 -48.95 -12.35
N VAL A 694 -1.88 -47.79 -12.39
CA VAL A 694 -3.18 -47.53 -11.73
C VAL A 694 -4.31 -47.92 -12.70
N ALA A 695 -5.45 -48.42 -12.18
CA ALA A 695 -6.65 -48.65 -12.99
C ALA A 695 -7.48 -47.36 -13.10
N ILE A 696 -8.02 -47.05 -14.28
CA ILE A 696 -8.80 -45.82 -14.50
C ILE A 696 -10.20 -46.17 -15.02
N LEU A 697 -11.24 -45.61 -14.38
CA LEU A 697 -12.63 -45.65 -14.88
C LEU A 697 -13.07 -44.22 -15.15
N CYS A 698 -13.35 -43.90 -16.41
CA CYS A 698 -13.72 -42.55 -16.83
C CYS A 698 -15.17 -42.53 -17.32
N PHE A 699 -15.97 -41.60 -16.79
CA PHE A 699 -17.36 -41.37 -17.13
C PHE A 699 -17.45 -40.04 -17.89
N ASP A 700 -17.71 -40.12 -19.19
CA ASP A 700 -17.45 -39.04 -20.13
C ASP A 700 -18.68 -38.74 -21.01
N PRO A 701 -19.41 -37.63 -20.75
CA PRO A 701 -20.54 -37.20 -21.59
C PRO A 701 -20.11 -36.54 -22.92
N THR A 702 -18.82 -36.26 -23.11
CA THR A 702 -18.28 -35.65 -24.34
C THR A 702 -17.70 -36.68 -25.32
N ALA A 703 -17.33 -37.87 -24.80
CA ALA A 703 -16.53 -38.90 -25.44
C ALA A 703 -15.13 -38.46 -25.93
N GLN A 704 -14.57 -37.35 -25.43
CA GLN A 704 -13.19 -36.92 -25.71
C GLN A 704 -12.14 -37.90 -25.16
N TRP A 705 -12.40 -38.55 -24.02
CA TRP A 705 -11.45 -39.48 -23.39
C TRP A 705 -11.23 -40.77 -24.19
N THR A 706 -12.08 -41.05 -25.18
CA THR A 706 -11.86 -42.13 -26.16
C THR A 706 -10.55 -41.94 -26.94
N GLY A 707 -10.06 -40.71 -27.09
CA GLY A 707 -8.77 -40.41 -27.70
C GLY A 707 -7.57 -41.04 -26.99
N MET A 708 -7.69 -41.44 -25.71
CA MET A 708 -6.59 -42.08 -24.94
C MET A 708 -6.10 -43.40 -25.56
N LEU A 709 -6.94 -44.08 -26.33
CA LEU A 709 -6.60 -45.32 -27.02
C LEU A 709 -5.88 -45.08 -28.38
N ARG A 710 -5.60 -43.81 -28.74
CA ARG A 710 -4.90 -43.41 -29.97
C ARG A 710 -3.61 -42.64 -29.64
N LYS A 711 -2.56 -42.81 -30.45
CA LYS A 711 -1.29 -42.07 -30.32
C LYS A 711 -1.48 -40.61 -30.76
N MET A 712 -0.84 -39.65 -30.06
CA MET A 712 -0.78 -38.25 -30.50
C MET A 712 -0.19 -38.12 -31.92
N SER A 713 -0.95 -37.48 -32.80
CA SER A 713 -0.65 -37.26 -34.22
C SER A 713 -0.43 -35.78 -34.57
N SER A 714 -0.96 -34.85 -33.77
CA SER A 714 -0.96 -33.41 -34.06
C SER A 714 0.45 -32.82 -34.02
N LYS A 715 0.92 -32.27 -35.16
CA LYS A 715 2.25 -31.65 -35.29
C LYS A 715 2.50 -30.58 -34.23
N PHE A 716 1.51 -29.70 -34.02
CA PHE A 716 1.57 -28.60 -33.05
C PHE A 716 1.84 -29.11 -31.62
N ILE A 717 1.10 -30.14 -31.18
CA ILE A 717 1.28 -30.68 -29.82
C ILE A 717 2.59 -31.47 -29.72
N LEU A 718 3.00 -32.17 -30.78
CA LEU A 718 4.30 -32.85 -30.87
C LEU A 718 5.50 -31.89 -30.94
N GLU A 719 5.31 -30.62 -31.26
CA GLU A 719 6.38 -29.61 -31.24
C GLU A 719 6.64 -29.10 -29.81
N LEU A 720 5.58 -28.87 -29.04
CA LEU A 720 5.64 -28.52 -27.61
C LEU A 720 6.36 -29.56 -26.74
N TYR A 721 6.57 -30.79 -27.21
CA TYR A 721 7.30 -31.83 -26.46
C TYR A 721 8.73 -31.39 -26.10
N ALA A 722 9.40 -30.64 -27.00
CA ALA A 722 10.76 -30.17 -26.77
C ALA A 722 10.85 -29.29 -25.50
N ASP A 723 9.85 -28.42 -25.31
CA ASP A 723 9.78 -27.47 -24.19
C ASP A 723 9.68 -28.16 -22.82
N PHE A 724 9.29 -29.44 -22.76
CA PHE A 724 9.22 -30.24 -21.53
C PHE A 724 10.35 -31.29 -21.43
N GLY A 725 11.23 -31.34 -22.43
CA GLY A 725 12.31 -32.33 -22.53
C GLY A 725 11.82 -33.73 -22.93
N MET A 726 10.70 -33.81 -23.66
CA MET A 726 10.09 -35.04 -24.18
C MET A 726 10.45 -35.23 -25.66
N LYS A 727 10.51 -36.48 -26.13
CA LYS A 727 10.81 -36.81 -27.54
C LYS A 727 9.54 -37.17 -28.29
N LYS A 728 9.41 -36.76 -29.57
CA LYS A 728 8.25 -37.09 -30.43
C LYS A 728 7.99 -38.61 -30.59
N THR A 729 8.98 -39.45 -30.25
CA THR A 729 8.87 -40.91 -30.17
C THR A 729 8.02 -41.41 -29.00
N GLU A 730 7.93 -40.65 -27.90
CA GLU A 730 7.23 -41.05 -26.66
C GLU A 730 5.69 -41.03 -26.78
N ALA A 731 5.17 -40.24 -27.74
CA ALA A 731 3.76 -40.22 -28.10
C ALA A 731 3.23 -41.65 -28.34
N ARG A 732 2.12 -42.01 -27.70
CA ARG A 732 1.63 -43.39 -27.62
C ARG A 732 0.13 -43.46 -27.36
N ALA A 733 -0.48 -44.58 -27.75
CA ALA A 733 -1.77 -44.98 -27.20
C ALA A 733 -1.58 -45.57 -25.79
N PHE A 734 -2.65 -45.56 -25.01
CA PHE A 734 -2.78 -46.32 -23.77
C PHE A 734 -3.68 -47.54 -24.01
N ASN A 735 -3.42 -48.62 -23.27
CA ASN A 735 -4.31 -49.77 -23.27
C ASN A 735 -5.62 -49.37 -22.59
N GLY A 736 -6.74 -49.75 -23.17
CA GLY A 736 -8.03 -49.42 -22.59
C GLY A 736 -9.19 -50.08 -23.29
N ASN A 737 -10.40 -49.63 -23.00
CA ASN A 737 -11.61 -50.06 -23.68
C ASN A 737 -12.64 -48.94 -23.70
N VAL A 738 -13.51 -48.89 -24.71
CA VAL A 738 -14.64 -47.96 -24.76
C VAL A 738 -15.94 -48.75 -24.63
N LYS A 739 -16.87 -48.23 -23.84
CA LYS A 739 -18.24 -48.74 -23.75
C LYS A 739 -19.23 -47.58 -23.79
N GLN A 740 -20.12 -47.57 -24.77
CA GLN A 740 -21.24 -46.64 -24.80
C GLN A 740 -22.27 -47.06 -23.75
N VAL A 741 -22.74 -46.10 -22.94
CA VAL A 741 -23.80 -46.35 -21.95
C VAL A 741 -25.12 -45.86 -22.53
N MET A 742 -26.08 -46.77 -22.68
CA MET A 742 -27.37 -46.52 -23.32
C MET A 742 -28.56 -46.53 -22.33
N ASP A 743 -28.31 -46.87 -21.07
CA ASP A 743 -29.34 -47.02 -20.04
C ASP A 743 -28.74 -46.71 -18.66
N LYS A 744 -29.32 -45.74 -17.95
CA LYS A 744 -28.90 -45.33 -16.59
C LYS A 744 -28.97 -46.45 -15.55
N ARG A 745 -29.83 -47.45 -15.78
CA ARG A 745 -30.00 -48.60 -14.88
C ARG A 745 -28.93 -49.67 -15.07
N GLU A 746 -28.07 -49.58 -16.09
CA GLU A 746 -27.00 -50.54 -16.34
C GLU A 746 -26.02 -50.64 -15.16
N LEU A 747 -25.83 -51.85 -14.63
CA LEU A 747 -24.94 -52.12 -13.50
C LEU A 747 -23.49 -52.32 -13.97
N ILE A 748 -22.60 -51.47 -13.48
CA ILE A 748 -21.16 -51.50 -13.80
C ILE A 748 -20.39 -52.21 -12.67
N ASP A 749 -19.99 -53.46 -12.92
CA ASP A 749 -19.12 -54.22 -12.01
C ASP A 749 -17.72 -53.58 -11.95
N ILE A 750 -17.52 -52.72 -10.94
CA ILE A 750 -16.27 -51.98 -10.71
C ILE A 750 -15.06 -52.94 -10.61
N LYS A 751 -15.24 -54.15 -10.05
CA LYS A 751 -14.14 -55.13 -9.91
C LYS A 751 -13.80 -55.81 -11.25
N LYS A 752 -14.76 -56.03 -12.15
CA LYS A 752 -14.50 -56.47 -13.55
C LYS A 752 -13.66 -55.46 -14.34
N TYR A 753 -13.86 -54.17 -14.09
CA TYR A 753 -13.24 -53.08 -14.85
C TYR A 753 -11.96 -52.49 -14.20
N MET A 754 -11.69 -52.74 -12.91
CA MET A 754 -10.49 -52.26 -12.21
C MET A 754 -9.21 -53.02 -12.64
N LYS A 755 -8.71 -52.72 -13.83
CA LYS A 755 -7.51 -53.33 -14.43
C LYS A 755 -6.31 -52.38 -14.35
N PRO A 756 -5.25 -52.71 -13.58
CA PRO A 756 -4.04 -51.89 -13.47
C PRO A 756 -3.43 -51.56 -14.85
N GLY A 757 -3.15 -50.28 -15.10
CA GLY A 757 -2.54 -49.82 -16.36
C GLY A 757 -3.49 -49.79 -17.57
N GLU A 758 -4.78 -50.09 -17.40
CA GLU A 758 -5.81 -49.89 -18.43
C GLU A 758 -6.78 -48.76 -18.04
N ILE A 759 -7.25 -48.00 -19.03
CA ILE A 759 -8.39 -47.08 -18.90
C ILE A 759 -9.67 -47.69 -19.48
N GLN A 760 -10.77 -47.66 -18.75
CA GLN A 760 -12.09 -48.01 -19.28
C GLN A 760 -12.92 -46.73 -19.40
N VAL A 761 -13.30 -46.35 -20.63
CA VAL A 761 -14.06 -45.13 -20.94
C VAL A 761 -15.53 -45.48 -21.14
N PHE A 762 -16.36 -45.07 -20.20
CA PHE A 762 -17.81 -45.12 -20.28
C PHE A 762 -18.30 -43.85 -20.98
N ALA A 763 -18.65 -43.99 -22.26
CA ALA A 763 -19.10 -42.89 -23.09
C ALA A 763 -20.60 -42.65 -22.83
N CYS A 764 -20.89 -41.65 -21.99
CA CYS A 764 -22.23 -41.29 -21.52
C CYS A 764 -22.95 -40.29 -22.44
N HIS A 765 -22.39 -39.95 -23.60
CA HIS A 765 -22.90 -38.93 -24.54
C HIS A 765 -24.27 -39.22 -25.18
N ARG A 766 -24.91 -40.36 -24.85
CA ARG A 766 -26.30 -40.71 -25.26
C ARG A 766 -27.28 -40.67 -24.07
N LEU A 767 -26.85 -40.24 -22.88
CA LEU A 767 -27.70 -40.02 -21.70
C LEU A 767 -27.97 -38.52 -21.53
N ASP A 768 -29.23 -38.16 -21.26
CA ASP A 768 -29.60 -36.82 -20.82
C ASP A 768 -29.07 -36.51 -19.41
N PRO A 769 -28.94 -35.22 -18.99
CA PRO A 769 -28.36 -34.86 -17.68
C PRO A 769 -28.95 -35.59 -16.48
N LYS A 770 -30.28 -35.69 -16.39
CA LYS A 770 -31.01 -36.46 -15.36
C LYS A 770 -30.69 -37.95 -15.36
N ASP A 771 -30.48 -38.51 -16.54
CA ASP A 771 -30.21 -39.94 -16.71
C ASP A 771 -28.74 -40.26 -16.47
N MET A 772 -27.84 -39.33 -16.77
CA MET A 772 -26.45 -39.37 -16.31
C MET A 772 -26.33 -39.22 -14.78
N ASP A 773 -27.12 -38.37 -14.13
CA ASP A 773 -27.15 -38.21 -12.68
C ASP A 773 -27.62 -39.50 -11.97
N THR A 774 -28.70 -40.10 -12.50
CA THR A 774 -29.17 -41.44 -12.11
C THR A 774 -28.06 -42.51 -12.29
N PHE A 775 -27.31 -42.45 -13.40
CA PHE A 775 -26.22 -43.39 -13.69
C PHE A 775 -25.00 -43.21 -12.78
N VAL A 776 -24.59 -41.97 -12.48
CA VAL A 776 -23.48 -41.68 -11.55
C VAL A 776 -23.82 -42.14 -10.13
N ALA A 777 -25.06 -41.92 -9.68
CA ALA A 777 -25.55 -42.47 -8.41
C ALA A 777 -25.41 -44.01 -8.36
N ASN A 778 -25.82 -44.69 -9.43
CA ASN A 778 -25.72 -46.16 -9.57
C ASN A 778 -24.25 -46.65 -9.59
N VAL A 779 -23.37 -46.01 -10.36
CA VAL A 779 -21.93 -46.31 -10.41
C VAL A 779 -21.28 -46.23 -9.02
N ILE A 780 -21.56 -45.16 -8.27
CA ILE A 780 -21.00 -44.97 -6.92
C ILE A 780 -21.58 -46.01 -5.95
N ARG A 781 -22.86 -46.34 -6.07
CA ARG A 781 -23.51 -47.42 -5.31
C ARG A 781 -22.83 -48.79 -5.54
N GLU A 782 -22.42 -49.11 -6.76
CA GLU A 782 -21.71 -50.35 -7.05
C GLU A 782 -20.30 -50.40 -6.44
N VAL A 783 -19.61 -49.26 -6.26
CA VAL A 783 -18.34 -49.23 -5.49
C VAL A 783 -18.59 -49.62 -4.03
N PHE A 784 -19.69 -49.15 -3.42
CA PHE A 784 -20.09 -49.55 -2.07
C PHE A 784 -20.46 -51.05 -2.00
N HIS A 785 -21.29 -51.56 -2.91
CA HIS A 785 -21.68 -52.98 -2.93
C HIS A 785 -20.51 -53.93 -3.24
N ALA A 786 -19.51 -53.48 -4.00
CA ALA A 786 -18.35 -54.30 -4.33
C ALA A 786 -17.56 -54.77 -3.10
N ASN A 787 -17.68 -54.11 -1.95
CA ASN A 787 -16.94 -54.40 -0.71
C ASN A 787 -15.42 -54.46 -0.95
N PHE A 788 -14.80 -53.29 -0.97
CA PHE A 788 -13.35 -53.16 -1.12
C PHE A 788 -12.62 -53.31 0.22
N ASP A 789 -11.47 -53.97 0.15
CA ASP A 789 -10.41 -54.00 1.16
C ASP A 789 -9.78 -52.61 1.36
N GLU A 790 -9.26 -52.32 2.55
CA GLU A 790 -8.55 -51.06 2.81
C GLU A 790 -7.18 -51.05 2.14
N SER A 791 -6.79 -49.91 1.55
CA SER A 791 -5.53 -49.78 0.82
C SER A 791 -4.86 -48.45 1.11
N THR A 792 -3.63 -48.52 1.62
CA THR A 792 -2.73 -47.37 1.76
C THR A 792 -2.16 -46.88 0.42
N LYS A 793 -2.46 -47.53 -0.71
CA LYS A 793 -2.00 -47.15 -2.05
C LYS A 793 -3.14 -46.85 -3.01
N LEU A 794 -2.99 -45.81 -3.85
CA LEU A 794 -3.91 -45.54 -4.95
C LEU A 794 -3.84 -46.70 -5.96
N ARG A 795 -4.99 -47.33 -6.21
CA ARG A 795 -5.13 -48.46 -7.15
C ARG A 795 -6.18 -48.23 -8.24
N LEU A 796 -7.15 -47.37 -7.96
CA LEU A 796 -8.24 -47.02 -8.86
C LEU A 796 -8.47 -45.51 -8.80
N MET A 797 -8.65 -44.89 -9.97
CA MET A 797 -9.11 -43.51 -10.10
C MET A 797 -10.44 -43.48 -10.86
N LEU A 798 -11.47 -42.89 -10.25
CA LEU A 798 -12.73 -42.57 -10.91
C LEU A 798 -12.66 -41.15 -11.46
N VAL A 799 -12.95 -40.95 -12.75
CA VAL A 799 -12.97 -39.64 -13.39
C VAL A 799 -14.39 -39.34 -13.85
N PHE A 800 -14.95 -38.20 -13.42
CA PHE A 800 -16.24 -37.69 -13.88
C PHE A 800 -16.02 -36.37 -14.61
N ASP A 801 -16.17 -36.37 -15.94
CA ASP A 801 -16.02 -35.15 -16.75
C ASP A 801 -17.35 -34.38 -16.88
N GLU A 802 -17.27 -33.05 -16.98
CA GLU A 802 -18.39 -32.10 -17.00
C GLU A 802 -19.43 -32.30 -15.87
N VAL A 803 -18.95 -32.57 -14.65
CA VAL A 803 -19.76 -33.03 -13.50
C VAL A 803 -20.79 -32.01 -12.96
N HIS A 804 -20.72 -30.73 -13.33
CA HIS A 804 -21.79 -29.75 -13.04
C HIS A 804 -23.14 -30.17 -13.66
N ARG A 805 -23.14 -30.94 -14.76
CA ARG A 805 -24.36 -31.44 -15.42
C ARG A 805 -25.26 -32.29 -14.51
N LEU A 806 -24.74 -32.76 -13.37
CA LEU A 806 -25.50 -33.50 -12.36
C LEU A 806 -26.33 -32.56 -11.43
N LEU A 807 -26.10 -31.25 -11.47
CA LEU A 807 -26.78 -30.29 -10.60
C LEU A 807 -28.20 -29.97 -11.11
N PRO A 808 -29.16 -29.69 -10.21
CA PRO A 808 -30.53 -29.31 -10.59
C PRO A 808 -30.60 -28.14 -11.58
N LYS A 809 -29.75 -27.11 -11.42
CA LYS A 809 -29.68 -25.94 -12.31
C LYS A 809 -29.25 -26.25 -13.75
N PHE A 810 -28.76 -27.47 -14.01
CA PHE A 810 -28.39 -27.98 -15.34
C PHE A 810 -29.22 -29.22 -15.75
N GLY A 811 -30.31 -29.52 -15.03
CA GLY A 811 -31.25 -30.60 -15.37
C GLY A 811 -30.97 -31.98 -14.76
N GLY A 812 -30.03 -32.10 -13.82
CA GLY A 812 -29.94 -33.27 -12.94
C GLY A 812 -31.04 -33.30 -11.86
N SER A 813 -31.09 -34.34 -11.02
CA SER A 813 -31.88 -34.31 -9.77
C SER A 813 -31.04 -33.96 -8.54
N GLY A 814 -29.71 -33.98 -8.66
CA GLY A 814 -28.76 -33.79 -7.55
C GLY A 814 -28.47 -35.09 -6.77
N ASP A 815 -29.03 -36.21 -7.20
CA ASP A 815 -28.93 -37.50 -6.49
C ASP A 815 -27.55 -38.15 -6.66
N GLY A 816 -26.95 -38.05 -7.86
CA GLY A 816 -25.57 -38.46 -8.11
C GLY A 816 -24.56 -37.52 -7.46
N PHE A 817 -24.87 -36.22 -7.37
CA PHE A 817 -24.06 -35.26 -6.60
C PHE A 817 -23.99 -35.61 -5.11
N LEU A 818 -25.12 -36.00 -4.49
CA LEU A 818 -25.17 -36.52 -3.12
C LEU A 818 -24.34 -37.81 -2.95
N GLN A 819 -24.34 -38.69 -3.96
CA GLN A 819 -23.48 -39.88 -3.93
C GLN A 819 -21.99 -39.51 -4.10
N ILE A 820 -21.63 -38.48 -4.87
CA ILE A 820 -20.26 -37.94 -4.96
C ILE A 820 -19.81 -37.35 -3.61
N GLU A 821 -20.69 -36.63 -2.91
CA GLU A 821 -20.45 -36.13 -1.55
C GLU A 821 -20.06 -37.27 -0.60
N ARG A 822 -20.81 -38.37 -0.64
CA ARG A 822 -20.52 -39.58 0.12
C ARG A 822 -19.23 -40.28 -0.34
N ALA A 823 -18.99 -40.38 -1.64
CA ALA A 823 -17.80 -41.00 -2.23
C ALA A 823 -16.51 -40.31 -1.76
N CYS A 824 -16.46 -38.98 -1.81
CA CYS A 824 -15.28 -38.19 -1.38
C CYS A 824 -14.99 -38.33 0.12
N ARG A 825 -15.99 -38.68 0.94
CA ARG A 825 -15.81 -38.93 2.37
C ARG A 825 -15.30 -40.34 2.67
N GLU A 826 -15.73 -41.35 1.90
CA GLU A 826 -15.47 -42.77 2.20
C GLU A 826 -14.36 -43.42 1.35
N PHE A 827 -14.25 -43.12 0.05
CA PHE A 827 -13.45 -43.92 -0.90
C PHE A 827 -11.94 -43.93 -0.63
N ARG A 828 -11.42 -42.87 0.01
CA ARG A 828 -10.02 -42.74 0.41
C ARG A 828 -9.46 -43.92 1.21
N LYS A 829 -10.30 -44.60 2.02
CA LYS A 829 -9.89 -45.79 2.82
C LYS A 829 -9.58 -47.02 1.95
N TRP A 830 -10.22 -47.12 0.78
CA TRP A 830 -10.08 -48.24 -0.15
C TRP A 830 -9.00 -48.04 -1.21
N GLY A 831 -8.22 -46.95 -1.15
CA GLY A 831 -7.25 -46.58 -2.17
C GLY A 831 -7.90 -46.18 -3.51
N ILE A 832 -9.14 -45.69 -3.46
CA ILE A 832 -9.92 -45.24 -4.61
C ILE A 832 -9.94 -43.71 -4.62
N GLY A 833 -9.35 -43.12 -5.65
CA GLY A 833 -9.41 -41.68 -5.90
C GLY A 833 -10.66 -41.29 -6.70
N VAL A 834 -11.02 -40.01 -6.62
CA VAL A 834 -12.08 -39.41 -7.45
C VAL A 834 -11.55 -38.08 -8.01
N MET A 835 -11.69 -37.89 -9.32
CA MET A 835 -11.39 -36.66 -10.03
C MET A 835 -12.68 -36.10 -10.61
N LEU A 836 -13.03 -34.89 -10.17
CA LEU A 836 -14.19 -34.14 -10.65
C LEU A 836 -13.70 -33.06 -11.62
N ILE A 837 -14.26 -32.98 -12.82
CA ILE A 837 -13.92 -31.95 -13.80
C ILE A 837 -15.16 -31.11 -14.09
N SER A 838 -15.07 -29.80 -13.93
CA SER A 838 -16.24 -28.91 -14.03
C SER A 838 -15.91 -27.52 -14.57
N GLN A 839 -16.91 -26.75 -15.01
CA GLN A 839 -16.68 -25.41 -15.54
C GLN A 839 -16.45 -24.37 -14.43
N VAL A 840 -17.27 -24.40 -13.38
CA VAL A 840 -17.20 -23.52 -12.21
C VAL A 840 -16.79 -24.33 -10.97
N LEU A 841 -15.97 -23.77 -10.08
CA LEU A 841 -15.55 -24.41 -8.82
C LEU A 841 -16.52 -24.11 -7.65
N ALA A 842 -17.20 -22.96 -7.68
CA ALA A 842 -18.25 -22.59 -6.73
C ALA A 842 -19.42 -23.61 -6.68
N ASP A 843 -19.64 -24.36 -7.77
CA ASP A 843 -20.60 -25.45 -7.88
C ASP A 843 -20.40 -26.61 -6.88
N PHE A 844 -19.25 -26.67 -6.17
CA PHE A 844 -18.86 -27.78 -5.27
C PHE A 844 -18.67 -27.34 -3.81
N MET A 845 -19.32 -26.24 -3.41
CA MET A 845 -19.34 -25.78 -2.01
C MET A 845 -19.91 -26.83 -1.04
N GLY A 846 -19.46 -26.80 0.21
CA GLY A 846 -19.85 -27.78 1.24
C GLY A 846 -18.89 -28.97 1.37
N GLN A 847 -19.44 -30.16 1.66
CA GLN A 847 -18.61 -31.32 2.10
C GLN A 847 -17.69 -31.89 1.01
N ILE A 848 -18.01 -31.70 -0.28
CA ILE A 848 -17.14 -32.14 -1.39
C ILE A 848 -15.80 -31.40 -1.32
N LYS A 849 -15.81 -30.06 -1.34
CA LYS A 849 -14.58 -29.26 -1.19
C LYS A 849 -13.83 -29.59 0.11
N ALA A 850 -14.55 -29.80 1.22
CA ALA A 850 -13.95 -30.16 2.51
C ALA A 850 -13.29 -31.55 2.56
N ASN A 851 -13.42 -32.39 1.52
CA ASN A 851 -12.77 -33.69 1.40
C ASN A 851 -11.89 -33.82 0.13
N ILE A 852 -11.64 -32.72 -0.58
CA ILE A 852 -10.73 -32.67 -1.75
C ILE A 852 -9.45 -31.93 -1.36
N ASN A 853 -8.31 -32.61 -1.45
CA ASN A 853 -7.00 -32.04 -1.12
C ASN A 853 -6.27 -31.42 -2.32
N THR A 854 -6.78 -31.55 -3.55
CA THR A 854 -6.11 -31.01 -4.75
C THR A 854 -7.10 -30.21 -5.59
N GLU A 855 -6.96 -28.89 -5.59
CA GLU A 855 -7.71 -27.99 -6.46
C GLU A 855 -6.83 -27.54 -7.63
N ILE A 856 -7.27 -27.78 -8.86
CA ILE A 856 -6.61 -27.32 -10.08
C ILE A 856 -7.56 -26.34 -10.78
N GLN A 857 -7.30 -25.05 -10.63
CA GLN A 857 -8.08 -23.99 -11.26
C GLN A 857 -7.38 -23.56 -12.55
N MET A 858 -7.90 -24.01 -13.69
CA MET A 858 -7.58 -23.44 -14.99
C MET A 858 -8.26 -22.07 -15.11
N ARG A 859 -7.75 -21.22 -16.03
CA ARG A 859 -8.28 -19.86 -16.27
C ARG A 859 -9.81 -19.87 -16.36
N THR A 860 -10.45 -19.04 -15.54
CA THR A 860 -11.91 -18.87 -15.50
C THR A 860 -12.32 -17.44 -15.87
N ARG A 861 -13.63 -17.25 -16.06
CA ARG A 861 -14.30 -15.94 -16.20
C ARG A 861 -15.48 -15.79 -15.23
N ASP A 862 -15.73 -16.81 -14.41
CA ASP A 862 -16.81 -16.83 -13.43
C ASP A 862 -16.45 -15.90 -12.26
N GLU A 863 -17.27 -14.89 -12.02
CA GLU A 863 -16.96 -13.83 -11.05
C GLU A 863 -16.95 -14.36 -9.61
N GLY A 864 -17.77 -15.35 -9.27
CA GLY A 864 -17.75 -16.01 -7.96
C GLY A 864 -16.47 -16.82 -7.72
N ASP A 865 -15.97 -17.52 -8.74
CA ASP A 865 -14.68 -18.20 -8.69
C ASP A 865 -13.51 -17.21 -8.56
N LEU A 866 -13.54 -16.10 -9.30
CA LEU A 866 -12.50 -15.07 -9.28
C LEU A 866 -12.48 -14.32 -7.95
N GLU A 867 -13.65 -13.94 -7.42
CA GLU A 867 -13.78 -13.24 -6.14
C GLU A 867 -13.34 -14.11 -4.96
N ARG A 868 -13.76 -15.38 -4.93
CA ARG A 868 -13.27 -16.34 -3.93
C ARG A 868 -11.74 -16.50 -3.99
N ILE A 869 -11.13 -16.36 -5.16
CA ILE A 869 -9.67 -16.42 -5.31
C ILE A 869 -9.00 -15.12 -4.85
N ARG A 870 -9.61 -13.96 -5.12
CA ARG A 870 -9.20 -12.65 -4.57
C ARG A 870 -9.19 -12.68 -3.03
N VAL A 871 -10.27 -13.15 -2.42
CA VAL A 871 -10.45 -13.21 -0.96
C VAL A 871 -9.62 -14.30 -0.30
N LYS A 872 -9.54 -15.53 -0.85
CA LYS A 872 -8.79 -16.62 -0.21
C LYS A 872 -7.27 -16.53 -0.42
N TYR A 873 -6.82 -16.00 -1.56
CA TYR A 873 -5.42 -16.09 -1.99
C TYR A 873 -4.78 -14.75 -2.40
N GLY A 874 -5.53 -13.66 -2.45
CA GLY A 874 -5.03 -12.32 -2.76
C GLY A 874 -5.06 -11.96 -4.25
N GLU A 875 -5.01 -10.65 -4.48
CA GLU A 875 -5.11 -9.99 -5.79
C GLU A 875 -4.00 -10.42 -6.78
N GLU A 876 -2.78 -10.73 -6.31
CA GLU A 876 -1.71 -11.22 -7.17
C GLU A 876 -2.02 -12.59 -7.81
N VAL A 877 -2.66 -13.47 -7.05
CA VAL A 877 -3.05 -14.81 -7.48
C VAL A 877 -4.19 -14.72 -8.50
N LEU A 878 -5.16 -13.84 -8.26
CA LEU A 878 -6.21 -13.49 -9.22
C LEU A 878 -5.61 -12.97 -10.54
N ARG A 879 -4.75 -11.94 -10.48
CA ARG A 879 -4.09 -11.36 -11.66
C ARG A 879 -3.28 -12.40 -12.43
N SER A 880 -2.58 -13.29 -11.72
CA SER A 880 -1.84 -14.41 -12.31
C SER A 880 -2.76 -15.41 -13.03
N LEU A 881 -3.92 -15.73 -12.46
CA LEU A 881 -4.91 -16.64 -13.06
C LEU A 881 -5.58 -16.05 -14.31
N VAL A 882 -5.91 -14.76 -14.29
CA VAL A 882 -6.49 -14.06 -15.45
C VAL A 882 -5.48 -13.97 -16.60
N LYS A 883 -4.20 -13.69 -16.28
CA LYS A 883 -3.07 -13.68 -17.24
C LYS A 883 -2.64 -15.07 -17.73
N ALA A 884 -3.15 -16.16 -17.15
CA ALA A 884 -2.69 -17.51 -17.43
C ALA A 884 -2.91 -17.92 -18.91
N THR A 885 -1.89 -18.56 -19.48
CA THR A 885 -1.94 -19.19 -20.80
C THR A 885 -2.80 -20.45 -20.78
N VAL A 886 -3.34 -20.86 -21.94
CA VAL A 886 -4.06 -22.15 -22.05
C VAL A 886 -3.10 -23.28 -21.67
N GLY A 887 -3.55 -24.19 -20.82
CA GLY A 887 -2.69 -25.25 -20.26
C GLY A 887 -1.83 -24.81 -19.07
N ALA A 888 -1.87 -23.54 -18.64
CA ALA A 888 -1.43 -23.13 -17.31
C ALA A 888 -2.63 -23.16 -16.34
N GLY A 889 -2.45 -23.72 -15.16
CA GLY A 889 -3.44 -23.75 -14.09
C GLY A 889 -2.82 -23.37 -12.75
N MET A 890 -3.62 -22.71 -11.91
CA MET A 890 -3.31 -22.56 -10.49
C MET A 890 -3.57 -23.89 -9.79
N VAL A 891 -2.65 -24.32 -8.95
CA VAL A 891 -2.73 -25.56 -8.18
C VAL A 891 -2.66 -25.21 -6.70
N GLU A 892 -3.64 -25.66 -5.92
CA GLU A 892 -3.62 -25.64 -4.47
C GLU A 892 -3.71 -27.08 -3.94
N ASN A 893 -2.86 -27.40 -2.96
CA ASN A 893 -2.93 -28.63 -2.20
C ASN A 893 -2.30 -28.38 -0.81
N PRO A 894 -2.97 -28.68 0.32
CA PRO A 894 -2.43 -28.37 1.65
C PRO A 894 -1.10 -29.08 1.98
N ALA A 895 -0.73 -30.13 1.25
CA ALA A 895 0.51 -30.87 1.41
C ALA A 895 1.65 -30.46 0.44
N TYR A 896 1.43 -29.47 -0.43
CA TYR A 896 2.46 -28.92 -1.34
C TYR A 896 2.60 -27.41 -1.11
N ASN A 897 3.82 -26.86 -1.23
CA ASN A 897 4.06 -25.41 -1.16
C ASN A 897 3.42 -24.72 0.07
N ARG A 898 3.32 -25.44 1.19
CA ARG A 898 2.66 -25.02 2.45
C ARG A 898 1.19 -24.57 2.27
N GLY A 899 0.47 -25.16 1.32
CA GLY A 899 -0.91 -24.79 0.98
C GLY A 899 -1.06 -23.47 0.22
N LYS A 900 0.05 -22.77 -0.10
CA LYS A 900 0.01 -21.57 -0.94
C LYS A 900 -0.15 -21.98 -2.40
N PRO A 901 -1.08 -21.38 -3.17
CA PRO A 901 -1.28 -21.75 -4.57
C PRO A 901 -0.05 -21.43 -5.43
N PHE A 902 0.22 -22.28 -6.42
CA PHE A 902 1.31 -22.10 -7.38
C PHE A 902 0.86 -22.45 -8.80
N PHE A 903 1.50 -21.88 -9.82
CA PHE A 903 1.10 -22.12 -11.21
C PHE A 903 1.93 -23.22 -11.86
N VAL A 904 1.23 -24.17 -12.49
CA VAL A 904 1.80 -25.25 -13.29
C VAL A 904 1.40 -25.05 -14.74
N GLN A 905 2.38 -24.96 -15.63
CA GLN A 905 2.17 -25.16 -17.06
C GLN A 905 2.21 -26.67 -17.29
N PHE A 906 1.06 -27.27 -17.58
CA PHE A 906 0.91 -28.71 -17.77
C PHE A 906 1.62 -29.17 -19.05
N ARG A 907 2.22 -30.37 -19.00
CA ARG A 907 2.92 -30.96 -20.16
C ARG A 907 1.96 -31.34 -21.29
N PRO A 908 2.41 -31.37 -22.55
CA PRO A 908 1.61 -31.90 -23.66
C PRO A 908 1.30 -33.41 -23.49
N LEU A 909 0.21 -33.83 -24.12
CA LEU A 909 -0.32 -35.19 -24.05
C LEU A 909 0.40 -36.16 -25.00
N LEU A 910 0.51 -37.42 -24.58
CA LEU A 910 1.07 -38.56 -25.30
C LEU A 910 0.04 -39.23 -26.23
N HIS A 911 -1.23 -39.23 -25.84
CA HIS A 911 -2.37 -39.73 -26.62
C HIS A 911 -3.04 -38.64 -27.48
N SER A 912 -3.95 -38.99 -28.39
CA SER A 912 -4.65 -38.01 -29.24
C SER A 912 -5.80 -37.29 -28.50
N VAL A 913 -5.88 -35.97 -28.66
CA VAL A 913 -7.01 -35.14 -28.16
C VAL A 913 -8.32 -35.33 -28.96
N GLU A 914 -8.28 -36.11 -30.04
CA GLU A 914 -9.42 -36.33 -30.94
C GLU A 914 -10.35 -37.44 -30.42
N ARG A 915 -11.63 -37.11 -30.20
CA ARG A 915 -12.73 -38.06 -29.97
C ARG A 915 -12.80 -39.08 -31.12
N MET A 916 -13.09 -40.34 -30.78
CA MET A 916 -13.48 -41.38 -31.74
C MET A 916 -14.84 -41.07 -32.37
N GLY A 917 -14.99 -41.36 -33.67
CA GLY A 917 -16.28 -41.27 -34.35
C GLY A 917 -17.27 -42.29 -33.82
N ASP A 918 -18.56 -41.99 -33.87
CA ASP A 918 -19.61 -42.82 -33.28
C ASP A 918 -19.63 -44.25 -33.86
N GLU A 919 -19.35 -44.44 -35.15
CA GLU A 919 -19.21 -45.76 -35.78
C GLU A 919 -18.11 -46.65 -35.12
N GLU A 920 -17.05 -46.03 -34.58
CA GLU A 920 -15.95 -46.72 -33.90
C GLU A 920 -16.34 -47.05 -32.45
N ILE A 921 -17.08 -46.17 -31.79
CA ILE A 921 -17.65 -46.39 -30.44
C ILE A 921 -18.74 -47.47 -30.48
N GLU A 922 -19.54 -47.52 -31.55
CA GLU A 922 -20.52 -48.57 -31.81
C GLU A 922 -19.83 -49.91 -32.13
N GLN A 923 -18.71 -49.91 -32.88
CA GLN A 923 -17.87 -51.10 -33.06
C GLN A 923 -17.30 -51.62 -31.73
N TYR A 924 -16.71 -50.76 -30.89
CA TYR A 924 -16.28 -51.12 -29.54
C TYR A 924 -17.43 -51.75 -28.75
N THR A 925 -18.59 -51.10 -28.72
CA THR A 925 -19.75 -51.55 -27.93
C THR A 925 -20.28 -52.89 -28.43
N LYS A 926 -20.36 -53.09 -29.76
CA LYS A 926 -20.74 -54.36 -30.38
C LYS A 926 -19.75 -55.48 -30.04
N PHE A 927 -18.46 -55.29 -30.32
CA PHE A 927 -17.47 -56.35 -30.11
C PHE A 927 -17.30 -56.70 -28.62
N ASN A 928 -17.50 -55.73 -27.71
CA ASN A 928 -17.57 -55.99 -26.27
C ASN A 928 -18.80 -56.82 -25.89
N PHE A 929 -19.98 -56.53 -26.46
CA PHE A 929 -21.19 -57.32 -26.24
C PHE A 929 -21.05 -58.75 -26.79
N ASP A 930 -20.54 -58.90 -28.02
CA ASP A 930 -20.27 -60.20 -28.64
C ASP A 930 -19.27 -61.01 -27.79
N ALA A 931 -18.19 -60.38 -27.30
CA ALA A 931 -17.18 -61.04 -26.46
C ALA A 931 -17.69 -61.41 -25.06
N ASP A 932 -18.50 -60.56 -24.40
CA ASP A 932 -19.14 -60.89 -23.12
C ASP A 932 -20.15 -62.04 -23.28
N ASN A 933 -20.95 -62.02 -24.36
CA ASN A 933 -21.93 -63.07 -24.65
C ASN A 933 -21.26 -64.41 -24.98
N LEU A 934 -20.14 -64.41 -25.70
CA LEU A 934 -19.33 -65.61 -25.91
C LEU A 934 -18.64 -66.08 -24.61
N PHE A 935 -18.16 -65.18 -23.75
CA PHE A 935 -17.58 -65.56 -22.47
C PHE A 935 -18.61 -66.24 -21.57
N PHE A 936 -19.82 -65.68 -21.49
CA PHE A 936 -20.95 -66.27 -20.79
C PHE A 936 -21.44 -67.59 -21.41
N SER A 937 -21.30 -67.77 -22.73
CA SER A 937 -21.54 -69.04 -23.41
C SER A 937 -20.50 -70.11 -23.02
N LEU A 938 -19.21 -69.75 -22.98
CA LEU A 938 -18.13 -70.64 -22.55
C LEU A 938 -18.25 -71.03 -21.07
N GLU A 939 -18.64 -70.12 -20.18
CA GLU A 939 -18.96 -70.45 -18.78
C GLU A 939 -20.09 -71.48 -18.64
N GLN A 940 -21.09 -71.45 -19.53
CA GLN A 940 -22.18 -72.42 -19.50
C GLN A 940 -21.71 -73.80 -20.01
N LEU A 941 -20.89 -73.85 -21.07
CA LEU A 941 -20.28 -75.10 -21.56
C LEU A 941 -19.37 -75.76 -20.50
N GLU A 942 -18.60 -74.96 -19.76
CA GLU A 942 -17.76 -75.42 -18.66
C GLU A 942 -18.58 -76.04 -17.51
N LYS A 943 -19.74 -75.42 -17.17
CA LYS A 943 -20.69 -75.94 -16.17
C LYS A 943 -21.43 -77.21 -16.65
N GLU A 944 -21.47 -77.44 -17.96
CA GLU A 944 -21.95 -78.67 -18.61
C GLU A 944 -20.81 -79.72 -18.79
N GLY A 945 -19.61 -79.46 -18.25
CA GLY A 945 -18.50 -80.41 -18.21
C GLY A 945 -17.62 -80.48 -19.47
N ILE A 946 -17.74 -79.50 -20.38
CA ILE A 946 -16.89 -79.40 -21.57
C ILE A 946 -15.65 -78.56 -21.26
N ASP A 947 -14.48 -79.07 -21.64
CA ASP A 947 -13.24 -78.27 -21.62
C ASP A 947 -13.32 -77.15 -22.67
N VAL A 948 -13.14 -75.92 -22.19
CA VAL A 948 -13.19 -74.68 -22.96
C VAL A 948 -11.91 -73.86 -22.81
N PHE A 949 -10.83 -74.41 -22.26
CA PHE A 949 -9.60 -73.66 -21.96
C PHE A 949 -9.03 -72.94 -23.19
N ASP A 950 -8.83 -73.67 -24.29
CA ASP A 950 -8.33 -73.11 -25.56
C ASP A 950 -9.27 -72.04 -26.12
N LEU A 951 -10.59 -72.27 -26.04
CA LEU A 951 -11.61 -71.33 -26.54
C LEU A 951 -11.63 -70.05 -25.70
N LYS A 952 -11.43 -70.15 -24.38
CA LYS A 952 -11.28 -68.99 -23.48
C LYS A 952 -9.99 -68.23 -23.74
N LEU A 953 -8.88 -68.92 -24.05
CA LEU A 953 -7.61 -68.30 -24.39
C LEU A 953 -7.70 -67.52 -25.72
N GLU A 954 -8.36 -68.10 -26.72
CA GLU A 954 -8.59 -67.47 -28.03
C GLU A 954 -9.58 -66.29 -27.95
N LEU A 955 -10.64 -66.42 -27.15
CA LEU A 955 -11.53 -65.30 -26.83
C LEU A 955 -10.79 -64.16 -26.10
N LYS A 956 -9.87 -64.50 -25.20
CA LYS A 956 -9.03 -63.51 -24.52
C LYS A 956 -8.09 -62.79 -25.50
N LEU A 957 -7.51 -63.48 -26.49
CA LEU A 957 -6.76 -62.83 -27.57
C LEU A 957 -7.65 -61.87 -28.37
N ALA A 958 -8.89 -62.23 -28.66
CA ALA A 958 -9.85 -61.34 -29.30
C ALA A 958 -10.15 -60.09 -28.43
N GLN A 959 -10.41 -60.28 -27.13
CA GLN A 959 -10.61 -59.18 -26.17
C GLN A 959 -9.38 -58.26 -26.09
N ASP A 960 -8.17 -58.81 -26.05
CA ASP A 960 -6.93 -58.02 -26.08
C ASP A 960 -6.71 -57.30 -27.42
N LYS A 961 -7.32 -57.75 -28.53
CA LYS A 961 -7.37 -56.96 -29.78
C LYS A 961 -8.41 -55.85 -29.76
N ILE A 962 -9.57 -56.04 -29.11
CA ILE A 962 -10.54 -54.96 -28.87
C ILE A 962 -9.84 -53.81 -28.14
N LYS A 963 -9.08 -54.10 -27.07
CA LYS A 963 -8.34 -53.08 -26.30
C LYS A 963 -7.35 -52.24 -27.12
N THR A 964 -6.87 -52.79 -28.24
CA THR A 964 -5.93 -52.11 -29.16
C THR A 964 -6.62 -51.44 -30.36
N GLY A 965 -7.95 -51.40 -30.40
CA GLY A 965 -8.73 -50.85 -31.52
C GLY A 965 -8.58 -51.63 -32.84
N ASN A 966 -8.04 -52.84 -32.82
CA ASN A 966 -7.74 -53.60 -34.05
C ASN A 966 -8.93 -54.50 -34.44
N PHE A 967 -10.04 -53.86 -34.82
CA PHE A 967 -11.31 -54.52 -35.13
C PHE A 967 -11.23 -55.55 -36.25
N ASN A 968 -10.36 -55.35 -37.24
CA ASN A 968 -10.12 -56.34 -38.30
C ASN A 968 -9.60 -57.67 -37.73
N MET A 969 -8.65 -57.62 -36.79
CA MET A 969 -8.19 -58.83 -36.10
C MET A 969 -9.24 -59.40 -35.15
N VAL A 970 -10.00 -58.55 -34.43
CA VAL A 970 -11.12 -59.01 -33.58
C VAL A 970 -12.13 -59.81 -34.40
N LYS A 971 -12.56 -59.27 -35.55
CA LYS A 971 -13.48 -59.93 -36.46
C LYS A 971 -12.96 -61.30 -36.91
N ILE A 972 -11.70 -61.40 -37.32
CA ILE A 972 -11.07 -62.68 -37.73
C ILE A 972 -11.09 -63.71 -36.59
N TYR A 973 -10.75 -63.32 -35.36
CA TYR A 973 -10.82 -64.24 -34.22
C TYR A 973 -12.26 -64.68 -33.93
N LEU A 974 -13.24 -63.76 -33.95
CA LEU A 974 -14.64 -64.10 -33.69
C LEU A 974 -15.24 -64.98 -34.79
N GLU A 975 -14.95 -64.72 -36.07
CA GLU A 975 -15.39 -65.55 -37.21
C GLU A 975 -14.81 -66.97 -37.16
N GLY A 976 -13.60 -67.15 -36.62
CA GLY A 976 -13.02 -68.48 -36.36
C GLY A 976 -13.57 -69.17 -35.10
N LEU A 977 -13.91 -68.40 -34.07
CA LEU A 977 -14.30 -68.92 -32.75
C LEU A 977 -15.78 -69.29 -32.64
N ILE A 978 -16.68 -68.46 -33.20
CA ILE A 978 -18.14 -68.65 -33.10
C ILE A 978 -18.57 -70.04 -33.62
N PRO A 979 -18.19 -70.48 -34.84
CA PRO A 979 -18.61 -71.79 -35.36
C PRO A 979 -18.07 -72.98 -34.56
N ARG A 980 -16.95 -72.80 -33.83
CA ARG A 980 -16.41 -73.82 -32.92
C ARG A 980 -17.29 -73.92 -31.67
N ILE A 981 -17.64 -72.79 -31.06
CA ILE A 981 -18.51 -72.74 -29.87
C ILE A 981 -19.90 -73.30 -30.19
N ASP A 982 -20.50 -72.91 -31.31
CA ASP A 982 -21.81 -73.40 -31.73
C ASP A 982 -21.82 -74.93 -31.93
N LYS A 983 -20.74 -75.49 -32.51
CA LYS A 983 -20.56 -76.95 -32.67
C LYS A 983 -20.43 -77.72 -31.34
N HIS A 984 -20.09 -77.06 -30.23
CA HIS A 984 -20.18 -77.68 -28.89
C HIS A 984 -21.62 -77.65 -28.35
N TRP A 985 -22.38 -76.59 -28.63
CA TRP A 985 -23.81 -76.50 -28.28
C TRP A 985 -24.69 -77.49 -29.07
N GLU A 986 -24.45 -77.63 -30.38
CA GLU A 986 -25.11 -78.63 -31.23
C GLU A 986 -24.94 -80.05 -30.68
N LYS A 987 -23.71 -80.42 -30.26
CA LYS A 987 -23.41 -81.73 -29.64
C LYS A 987 -24.17 -81.97 -28.33
N LEU A 988 -24.46 -80.92 -27.57
CA LEU A 988 -25.25 -81.00 -26.33
C LEU A 988 -26.77 -81.01 -26.59
N GLY A 989 -27.23 -80.70 -27.81
CA GLY A 989 -28.65 -80.49 -28.11
C GLY A 989 -29.27 -79.29 -27.38
N LYS A 990 -28.45 -78.42 -26.80
CA LYS A 990 -28.84 -77.25 -26.01
C LYS A 990 -28.50 -75.96 -26.77
N LYS A 991 -29.18 -74.86 -26.44
CA LYS A 991 -28.80 -73.51 -26.89
C LYS A 991 -28.26 -72.70 -25.70
N PRO A 992 -27.23 -71.86 -25.89
CA PRO A 992 -26.74 -70.98 -24.83
C PRO A 992 -27.84 -70.01 -24.38
N LYS A 993 -27.91 -69.73 -23.08
CA LYS A 993 -28.63 -68.55 -22.60
C LYS A 993 -27.88 -67.31 -23.08
N LYS A 994 -28.61 -66.36 -23.66
CA LYS A 994 -28.06 -65.06 -24.04
C LYS A 994 -27.56 -64.33 -22.79
N TYR A 995 -26.47 -63.59 -22.94
CA TYR A 995 -26.03 -62.63 -21.95
C TYR A 995 -26.98 -61.42 -21.94
N GLU A 996 -27.55 -61.13 -20.77
CA GLU A 996 -28.41 -59.96 -20.55
C GLU A 996 -27.67 -58.94 -19.68
N ILE A 997 -27.73 -57.68 -20.07
CA ILE A 997 -27.17 -56.57 -19.31
C ILE A 997 -27.93 -56.44 -18.00
N LYS A 998 -27.23 -56.61 -16.87
CA LYS A 998 -27.81 -56.49 -15.53
C LYS A 998 -28.29 -55.04 -15.30
N ARG A 999 -29.52 -54.90 -14.81
CA ARG A 999 -30.16 -53.62 -14.51
C ARG A 999 -30.57 -53.53 -13.03
N ILE A 1000 -30.51 -52.33 -12.47
CA ILE A 1000 -31.05 -51.99 -11.14
C ILE A 1000 -32.58 -51.78 -11.20
N SER A 1001 -33.30 -52.04 -10.10
CA SER A 1001 -34.67 -51.56 -9.91
C SER A 1001 -34.67 -50.18 -9.25
N ASP A 1002 -35.68 -49.34 -9.52
CA ASP A 1002 -35.74 -47.97 -8.98
C ASP A 1002 -35.81 -47.97 -7.44
N GLU A 1003 -36.47 -48.97 -6.84
CA GLU A 1003 -36.54 -49.21 -5.40
C GLU A 1003 -35.15 -49.32 -4.76
N ALA A 1004 -34.25 -50.11 -5.38
CA ALA A 1004 -32.89 -50.36 -4.92
C ALA A 1004 -31.93 -49.19 -5.21
N LEU A 1005 -32.36 -48.20 -6.00
CA LEU A 1005 -31.69 -46.91 -6.14
C LEU A 1005 -32.17 -45.93 -5.05
N ALA A 1006 -33.48 -45.85 -4.82
CA ALA A 1006 -34.08 -45.01 -3.78
C ALA A 1006 -33.59 -45.38 -2.38
N GLU A 1007 -33.47 -46.67 -2.06
CA GLU A 1007 -32.89 -47.15 -0.79
C GLU A 1007 -31.44 -46.65 -0.59
N ALA A 1008 -30.63 -46.64 -1.66
CA ALA A 1008 -29.25 -46.19 -1.61
C ALA A 1008 -29.11 -44.66 -1.48
N LEU A 1009 -30.06 -43.91 -2.03
CA LEU A 1009 -30.16 -42.46 -1.88
C LEU A 1009 -30.61 -42.08 -0.47
N ASN A 1010 -31.59 -42.78 0.10
CA ASN A 1010 -32.01 -42.56 1.49
C ASN A 1010 -30.85 -42.81 2.47
N LYS A 1011 -30.09 -43.90 2.30
CA LYS A 1011 -28.86 -44.17 3.08
C LYS A 1011 -27.80 -43.09 2.91
N ALA A 1012 -27.71 -42.42 1.76
CA ALA A 1012 -26.80 -41.28 1.57
C ALA A 1012 -27.29 -40.02 2.30
N LYS A 1013 -28.61 -39.74 2.28
CA LYS A 1013 -29.23 -38.64 3.04
C LYS A 1013 -29.04 -38.84 4.56
N GLU A 1014 -29.42 -40.01 5.09
CA GLU A 1014 -29.18 -40.40 6.49
C GLU A 1014 -27.71 -40.24 6.91
N SER A 1015 -26.78 -40.72 6.08
CA SER A 1015 -25.34 -40.65 6.36
C SER A 1015 -24.78 -39.22 6.24
N ARG A 1016 -25.42 -38.33 5.48
CA ARG A 1016 -25.08 -36.90 5.45
C ARG A 1016 -25.57 -36.20 6.72
N ASP A 1017 -26.81 -36.45 7.11
CA ASP A 1017 -27.47 -35.79 8.24
C ASP A 1017 -26.89 -36.22 9.59
N ALA A 1018 -26.43 -37.47 9.72
CA ALA A 1018 -25.67 -37.94 10.88
C ALA A 1018 -24.34 -37.18 11.05
N TYR A 1019 -23.59 -36.99 9.96
CA TYR A 1019 -22.31 -36.26 9.98
C TYR A 1019 -22.49 -34.75 10.24
N LEU A 1020 -23.57 -34.14 9.73
CA LEU A 1020 -23.91 -32.74 10.01
C LEU A 1020 -24.21 -32.53 11.51
N LYS A 1021 -24.95 -33.47 12.13
CA LYS A 1021 -25.19 -33.49 13.58
C LYS A 1021 -23.89 -33.64 14.38
N GLU A 1022 -23.01 -34.55 13.98
CA GLU A 1022 -21.68 -34.75 14.60
C GLU A 1022 -20.81 -33.48 14.52
N LYS A 1023 -20.90 -32.74 13.40
CA LYS A 1023 -20.16 -31.49 13.17
C LYS A 1023 -20.77 -30.25 13.81
N GLY A 1024 -21.94 -30.34 14.44
CA GLY A 1024 -22.66 -29.19 15.00
C GLY A 1024 -23.17 -28.19 13.94
N GLN A 1025 -23.25 -28.59 12.68
CA GLN A 1025 -23.63 -27.72 11.56
C GLN A 1025 -25.10 -27.97 11.17
N LYS A 1026 -25.89 -26.90 11.02
CA LYS A 1026 -27.21 -26.99 10.39
C LYS A 1026 -27.05 -27.52 8.96
N ALA A 1027 -27.96 -28.39 8.53
CA ALA A 1027 -27.95 -28.88 7.16
C ALA A 1027 -28.23 -27.73 6.17
N PRO A 1028 -27.47 -27.60 5.06
CA PRO A 1028 -27.82 -26.68 4.00
C PRO A 1028 -29.11 -27.14 3.31
N ALA A 1029 -30.01 -26.20 3.03
CA ALA A 1029 -31.31 -26.47 2.40
C ALA A 1029 -31.15 -26.79 0.90
N GLY A 1030 -30.77 -28.03 0.58
CA GLY A 1030 -30.82 -28.58 -0.78
C GLY A 1030 -32.24 -29.01 -1.14
N GLY A 1031 -32.76 -28.52 -2.27
CA GLY A 1031 -34.17 -28.65 -2.64
C GLY A 1031 -34.69 -30.08 -2.83
N GLY A 1032 -35.97 -30.26 -2.48
CA GLY A 1032 -36.78 -31.46 -2.68
C GLY A 1032 -38.19 -31.18 -2.15
N GLU A 1033 -39.22 -31.52 -2.93
CA GLU A 1033 -40.60 -31.05 -2.68
C GLU A 1033 -41.30 -31.76 -1.50
N GLY A 1034 -42.16 -31.01 -0.80
CA GLY A 1034 -43.44 -31.51 -0.28
C GLY A 1034 -43.42 -32.53 0.87
N GLY A 1035 -43.13 -32.08 2.10
CA GLY A 1035 -43.40 -32.85 3.32
C GLY A 1035 -43.64 -31.92 4.52
N ALA A 1036 -44.88 -31.77 4.97
CA ALA A 1036 -45.27 -30.75 5.94
C ALA A 1036 -45.20 -31.23 7.41
N ASP A 1037 -44.46 -30.48 8.24
CA ASP A 1037 -44.74 -30.27 9.67
C ASP A 1037 -44.13 -28.92 10.10
N ASP A 1038 -44.84 -27.83 9.81
CA ASP A 1038 -44.50 -26.47 10.27
C ASP A 1038 -45.32 -26.16 11.52
N SER A 1039 -44.68 -26.13 12.69
CA SER A 1039 -45.35 -25.89 13.98
C SER A 1039 -44.57 -24.96 14.94
N LYS A 1040 -43.69 -24.11 14.40
CA LYS A 1040 -43.20 -22.88 15.07
C LYS A 1040 -43.12 -21.70 14.09
N PRO A 1041 -43.68 -20.52 14.41
CA PRO A 1041 -43.48 -19.33 13.58
C PRO A 1041 -42.01 -18.91 13.58
N LYS A 1042 -41.48 -18.62 12.39
CA LYS A 1042 -40.14 -18.03 12.19
C LYS A 1042 -40.14 -16.58 12.67
N SER A 1043 -38.98 -16.05 13.10
CA SER A 1043 -38.90 -14.63 13.46
C SER A 1043 -38.90 -13.74 12.20
N PRO A 1044 -39.27 -12.45 12.31
CA PRO A 1044 -39.16 -11.51 11.19
C PRO A 1044 -37.74 -11.43 10.60
N GLU A 1045 -36.71 -11.54 11.44
CA GLU A 1045 -35.31 -11.54 11.01
C GLU A 1045 -34.91 -12.81 10.26
N ASP A 1046 -35.49 -13.97 10.60
CA ASP A 1046 -35.32 -15.21 9.82
C ASP A 1046 -36.00 -15.07 8.46
N LEU A 1047 -37.23 -14.54 8.40
CA LEU A 1047 -37.98 -14.36 7.16
C LEU A 1047 -37.25 -13.42 6.20
N PHE A 1048 -36.72 -12.30 6.70
CA PHE A 1048 -35.99 -11.32 5.88
C PHE A 1048 -34.74 -11.91 5.19
N LYS A 1049 -34.16 -12.97 5.77
CA LYS A 1049 -32.92 -13.63 5.32
C LYS A 1049 -33.17 -15.01 4.69
N THR A 1050 -34.42 -15.46 4.56
CA THR A 1050 -34.78 -16.77 3.98
C THR A 1050 -34.99 -16.64 2.47
N ASP A 1051 -34.34 -17.49 1.69
CA ASP A 1051 -34.56 -17.59 0.24
C ASP A 1051 -35.96 -18.15 -0.07
N VAL A 1052 -36.66 -17.52 -1.02
CA VAL A 1052 -37.94 -18.00 -1.53
C VAL A 1052 -37.74 -19.19 -2.48
N PRO A 1053 -38.73 -20.09 -2.63
CA PRO A 1053 -38.69 -21.17 -3.61
C PRO A 1053 -38.44 -20.67 -5.06
N PRO A 1054 -37.78 -21.45 -5.94
CA PRO A 1054 -37.43 -21.00 -7.29
C PRO A 1054 -38.60 -20.58 -8.18
N ASP A 1055 -39.79 -21.15 -7.96
CA ASP A 1055 -41.06 -20.78 -8.61
C ASP A 1055 -41.64 -19.44 -8.13
N LYS A 1056 -41.14 -18.92 -7.00
CA LYS A 1056 -41.58 -17.68 -6.34
C LYS A 1056 -40.57 -16.53 -6.40
N ILE A 1057 -39.49 -16.64 -7.17
CA ILE A 1057 -38.47 -15.60 -7.30
C ILE A 1057 -39.05 -14.33 -7.95
N LEU A 1058 -38.75 -13.15 -7.39
CA LEU A 1058 -39.20 -11.86 -7.93
C LEU A 1058 -38.29 -11.42 -9.08
N ASN A 1059 -38.88 -11.23 -10.25
CA ASN A 1059 -38.21 -10.67 -11.42
C ASN A 1059 -38.65 -9.20 -11.63
N LEU A 1060 -37.69 -8.29 -11.50
CA LEU A 1060 -37.88 -6.85 -11.74
C LEU A 1060 -37.80 -6.53 -13.25
N SER A 1061 -38.42 -5.44 -13.66
CA SER A 1061 -38.61 -5.06 -15.07
C SER A 1061 -37.31 -4.69 -15.81
N ASN A 1062 -36.20 -4.53 -15.09
CA ASN A 1062 -34.85 -4.35 -15.62
C ASN A 1062 -34.04 -5.67 -15.73
N GLY A 1063 -34.64 -6.81 -15.39
CA GLY A 1063 -34.01 -8.13 -15.46
C GLY A 1063 -33.26 -8.58 -14.20
N MET A 1064 -33.32 -7.81 -13.10
CA MET A 1064 -32.73 -8.19 -11.81
C MET A 1064 -33.62 -9.23 -11.10
N VAL A 1065 -32.98 -10.16 -10.38
CA VAL A 1065 -33.58 -11.41 -9.88
C VAL A 1065 -33.43 -11.49 -8.37
N VAL A 1066 -34.54 -11.34 -7.65
CA VAL A 1066 -34.59 -11.17 -6.19
C VAL A 1066 -35.06 -12.44 -5.49
N ILE A 1067 -34.23 -12.98 -4.59
CA ILE A 1067 -34.44 -14.28 -3.93
C ILE A 1067 -34.81 -14.18 -2.45
N ASN A 1068 -34.48 -13.10 -1.75
CA ASN A 1068 -34.85 -12.83 -0.36
C ASN A 1068 -34.93 -11.31 -0.08
N CYS A 1069 -35.51 -10.89 1.05
CA CYS A 1069 -35.66 -9.45 1.34
C CYS A 1069 -34.34 -8.70 1.55
N ASN A 1070 -33.24 -9.39 1.91
CA ASN A 1070 -31.93 -8.75 1.91
C ASN A 1070 -31.48 -8.39 0.48
N SER A 1071 -31.55 -9.33 -0.46
CA SER A 1071 -31.28 -9.06 -1.88
C SER A 1071 -32.22 -7.98 -2.43
N LEU A 1072 -33.51 -7.99 -2.04
CA LEU A 1072 -34.46 -6.94 -2.41
C LEU A 1072 -33.98 -5.55 -1.99
N TYR A 1073 -33.45 -5.39 -0.78
CA TYR A 1073 -32.92 -4.11 -0.30
C TYR A 1073 -31.68 -3.67 -1.10
N ASP A 1074 -30.72 -4.57 -1.31
CA ASP A 1074 -29.47 -4.26 -2.01
C ASP A 1074 -29.75 -3.93 -3.51
N GLU A 1075 -30.65 -4.67 -4.16
CA GLU A 1075 -31.12 -4.45 -5.54
C GLU A 1075 -31.98 -3.17 -5.67
N LEU A 1076 -32.84 -2.88 -4.68
CA LEU A 1076 -33.62 -1.63 -4.66
C LEU A 1076 -32.76 -0.39 -4.39
N LEU A 1077 -31.53 -0.50 -3.87
CA LEU A 1077 -30.60 0.61 -3.91
C LEU A 1077 -30.10 0.86 -5.34
N ALA A 1078 -29.75 -0.19 -6.09
CA ALA A 1078 -29.15 -0.12 -7.42
C ALA A 1078 -30.12 0.30 -8.55
N ILE A 1079 -31.40 -0.04 -8.48
CA ILE A 1079 -32.37 0.20 -9.56
C ILE A 1079 -32.55 1.70 -9.93
N LYS A 1080 -32.68 2.02 -11.21
CA LYS A 1080 -33.00 3.38 -11.68
C LYS A 1080 -34.47 3.71 -11.43
N LYS A 1081 -34.78 4.99 -11.19
CA LYS A 1081 -36.14 5.47 -10.89
C LYS A 1081 -37.14 5.03 -11.97
N ASP A 1082 -36.80 5.26 -13.22
CA ASP A 1082 -37.62 4.95 -14.40
C ASP A 1082 -37.91 3.45 -14.57
N ASP A 1083 -37.09 2.57 -13.99
CA ASP A 1083 -37.30 1.12 -13.98
C ASP A 1083 -38.10 0.67 -12.75
N PHE A 1084 -37.87 1.29 -11.59
CA PHE A 1084 -38.64 1.06 -10.36
C PHE A 1084 -40.13 1.40 -10.55
N GLU A 1085 -40.44 2.52 -11.21
CA GLU A 1085 -41.83 2.95 -11.48
C GLU A 1085 -42.60 2.00 -12.43
N LYS A 1086 -41.90 1.10 -13.14
CA LYS A 1086 -42.50 0.01 -13.94
C LYS A 1086 -42.98 -1.15 -13.08
N ASP A 1087 -42.49 -1.30 -11.84
CA ASP A 1087 -42.83 -2.39 -10.92
C ASP A 1087 -43.64 -1.93 -9.69
N VAL A 1088 -43.45 -0.68 -9.26
CA VAL A 1088 -44.15 -0.03 -8.15
C VAL A 1088 -44.77 1.27 -8.64
N ASN A 1089 -46.09 1.33 -8.70
CA ASN A 1089 -46.84 2.55 -9.03
C ASN A 1089 -48.27 2.52 -8.46
N TRP A 1090 -49.11 3.47 -8.86
CA TRP A 1090 -50.47 3.61 -8.35
C TRP A 1090 -51.32 2.33 -8.44
N ASP A 1091 -51.16 1.57 -9.52
CA ASP A 1091 -52.05 0.47 -9.91
C ASP A 1091 -51.47 -0.93 -9.63
N LYS A 1092 -50.19 -1.03 -9.26
CA LYS A 1092 -49.52 -2.30 -8.86
C LYS A 1092 -48.30 -2.04 -7.96
N ASN A 1093 -48.02 -2.94 -7.03
CA ASN A 1093 -46.84 -2.87 -6.16
C ASN A 1093 -46.23 -4.27 -6.02
N LYS A 1094 -45.51 -4.72 -7.08
CA LYS A 1094 -44.92 -6.07 -7.13
C LYS A 1094 -44.07 -6.40 -5.89
N VAL A 1095 -43.40 -5.39 -5.32
CA VAL A 1095 -42.53 -5.54 -4.16
C VAL A 1095 -43.34 -5.92 -2.92
N ALA A 1096 -44.37 -5.15 -2.59
CA ALA A 1096 -45.24 -5.45 -1.46
C ALA A 1096 -45.97 -6.80 -1.63
N ASP A 1097 -46.49 -7.06 -2.83
CA ASP A 1097 -47.23 -8.28 -3.12
C ASP A 1097 -46.34 -9.53 -3.05
N TRP A 1098 -45.09 -9.45 -3.52
CA TRP A 1098 -44.12 -10.54 -3.39
C TRP A 1098 -43.70 -10.81 -1.94
N VAL A 1099 -43.46 -9.76 -1.14
CA VAL A 1099 -43.15 -9.92 0.30
C VAL A 1099 -44.32 -10.62 1.02
N ARG A 1100 -45.57 -10.31 0.65
CA ARG A 1100 -46.77 -10.97 1.20
C ARG A 1100 -46.86 -12.45 0.79
N ASP A 1101 -46.78 -12.74 -0.50
CA ASP A 1101 -47.17 -14.04 -1.06
C ASP A 1101 -46.01 -15.06 -1.16
N SER A 1102 -44.76 -14.58 -1.09
CA SER A 1102 -43.55 -15.40 -1.29
C SER A 1102 -42.63 -15.45 -0.08
N VAL A 1103 -42.44 -14.31 0.61
CA VAL A 1103 -41.63 -14.26 1.86
C VAL A 1103 -42.50 -14.55 3.09
N GLY A 1104 -43.76 -14.12 3.08
CA GLY A 1104 -44.72 -14.34 4.18
C GLY A 1104 -44.61 -13.34 5.33
N ASP A 1105 -43.85 -12.26 5.17
CA ASP A 1105 -43.80 -11.15 6.14
C ASP A 1105 -44.94 -10.17 5.85
N THR A 1106 -46.16 -10.51 6.27
CA THR A 1106 -47.36 -9.70 6.03
C THR A 1106 -47.28 -8.31 6.67
N ASP A 1107 -46.62 -8.21 7.83
CA ASP A 1107 -46.38 -6.96 8.54
C ASP A 1107 -45.51 -6.02 7.69
N LEU A 1108 -44.37 -6.50 7.17
CA LEU A 1108 -43.56 -5.71 6.22
C LEU A 1108 -44.31 -5.38 4.91
N ALA A 1109 -45.04 -6.35 4.36
CA ALA A 1109 -45.76 -6.19 3.10
C ALA A 1109 -46.84 -5.09 3.14
N ASP A 1110 -47.60 -4.99 4.24
CA ASP A 1110 -48.68 -4.02 4.37
C ASP A 1110 -48.17 -2.59 4.59
N HIS A 1111 -46.98 -2.41 5.18
CA HIS A 1111 -46.28 -1.11 5.20
C HIS A 1111 -45.67 -0.76 3.83
N LEU A 1112 -45.14 -1.73 3.08
CA LEU A 1112 -44.65 -1.50 1.72
C LEU A 1112 -45.78 -1.17 0.74
N ALA A 1113 -46.99 -1.68 0.96
CA ALA A 1113 -48.14 -1.47 0.07
C ALA A 1113 -48.66 -0.02 0.04
N THR A 1114 -48.42 0.77 1.08
CA THR A 1114 -48.85 2.19 1.15
C THR A 1114 -47.84 3.16 0.56
N ILE A 1115 -46.60 2.72 0.30
CA ILE A 1115 -45.51 3.51 -0.25
C ILE A 1115 -45.42 3.35 -1.76
N LEU A 1116 -45.10 4.45 -2.45
CA LEU A 1116 -44.74 4.48 -3.89
C LEU A 1116 -43.37 5.10 -4.17
N ASP A 1117 -42.69 5.64 -3.14
CA ASP A 1117 -41.35 6.22 -3.29
C ASP A 1117 -40.25 5.17 -3.04
N LYS A 1118 -39.21 5.21 -3.87
CA LYS A 1118 -38.06 4.31 -3.82
C LYS A 1118 -37.32 4.42 -2.49
N LYS A 1119 -37.03 5.63 -2.02
CA LYS A 1119 -36.23 5.87 -0.82
C LYS A 1119 -36.97 5.39 0.44
N ALA A 1120 -38.25 5.75 0.56
CA ALA A 1120 -39.10 5.32 1.66
C ALA A 1120 -39.26 3.78 1.73
N MET A 1121 -39.30 3.08 0.59
CA MET A 1121 -39.24 1.61 0.58
C MET A 1121 -37.90 1.07 1.10
N THR A 1122 -36.77 1.62 0.63
CA THR A 1122 -35.46 1.18 1.13
C THR A 1122 -35.27 1.48 2.61
N ASP A 1123 -35.80 2.58 3.12
CA ASP A 1123 -35.72 2.94 4.54
C ASP A 1123 -36.54 1.97 5.43
N LEU A 1124 -37.74 1.54 4.99
CA LEU A 1124 -38.49 0.47 5.69
C LEU A 1124 -37.76 -0.88 5.66
N LEU A 1125 -37.23 -1.27 4.50
CA LEU A 1125 -36.47 -2.51 4.37
C LEU A 1125 -35.21 -2.49 5.24
N LYS A 1126 -34.54 -1.33 5.38
CA LYS A 1126 -33.42 -1.14 6.30
C LYS A 1126 -33.85 -1.32 7.76
N LEU A 1127 -34.94 -0.69 8.20
CA LEU A 1127 -35.46 -0.87 9.56
C LEU A 1127 -35.75 -2.35 9.87
N ARG A 1128 -36.30 -3.10 8.91
CA ARG A 1128 -36.54 -4.55 9.06
C ARG A 1128 -35.25 -5.39 9.04
N LYS A 1129 -34.26 -5.03 8.20
CA LYS A 1129 -32.91 -5.62 8.15
C LYS A 1129 -32.15 -5.45 9.48
N GLU A 1130 -32.42 -4.36 10.19
CA GLU A 1130 -31.84 -4.00 11.49
C GLU A 1130 -32.66 -4.47 12.71
N GLY A 1131 -33.76 -5.23 12.51
CA GLY A 1131 -34.61 -5.73 13.60
C GLY A 1131 -35.44 -4.65 14.32
N GLN A 1132 -35.53 -3.44 13.77
CA GLN A 1132 -36.26 -2.33 14.36
C GLN A 1132 -37.78 -2.47 14.19
N LYS A 1133 -38.56 -1.81 15.04
CA LYS A 1133 -40.02 -1.74 14.90
C LYS A 1133 -40.40 -0.88 13.71
N LEU A 1134 -41.32 -1.37 12.87
CA LEU A 1134 -41.88 -0.60 11.77
C LEU A 1134 -42.74 0.57 12.31
N PRO A 1135 -42.76 1.73 11.64
CA PRO A 1135 -43.59 2.88 12.00
C PRO A 1135 -45.06 2.61 11.67
N ALA A 1136 -46.00 3.23 12.39
CA ALA A 1136 -47.43 2.97 12.19
C ALA A 1136 -47.91 3.21 10.74
N ILE A 1137 -48.70 2.27 10.19
CA ILE A 1137 -49.21 2.31 8.81
C ILE A 1137 -49.96 3.62 8.54
N THR A 1138 -49.35 4.51 7.76
CA THR A 1138 -50.03 5.67 7.16
C THR A 1138 -50.83 5.23 5.93
N PRO A 1139 -52.07 5.70 5.73
CA PRO A 1139 -52.84 5.36 4.53
C PRO A 1139 -52.13 5.85 3.26
N LYS A 1140 -52.21 5.06 2.18
CA LYS A 1140 -51.72 5.45 0.85
C LYS A 1140 -52.37 6.80 0.47
N PRO A 1141 -51.61 7.79 -0.04
CA PRO A 1141 -52.20 9.06 -0.49
C PRO A 1141 -53.27 8.83 -1.58
N PRO A 1142 -54.19 9.79 -1.82
CA PRO A 1142 -55.16 9.65 -2.91
C PRO A 1142 -54.46 9.66 -4.28
N LYS A 1143 -54.93 8.79 -5.19
CA LYS A 1143 -54.49 8.81 -6.60
C LYS A 1143 -54.91 10.14 -7.22
N PRO A 1144 -54.02 10.88 -7.91
CA PRO A 1144 -54.42 12.11 -8.60
C PRO A 1144 -55.45 11.78 -9.69
N GLU A 1145 -56.56 12.50 -9.71
CA GLU A 1145 -57.62 12.32 -10.70
C GLU A 1145 -57.17 12.88 -12.06
N SER A 1146 -57.39 12.09 -13.12
CA SER A 1146 -57.06 12.45 -14.50
C SER A 1146 -58.34 12.82 -15.25
N GLU A 1147 -58.47 14.08 -15.67
CA GLU A 1147 -59.60 14.54 -16.46
C GLU A 1147 -59.55 13.98 -17.90
N GLU A 1148 -60.62 13.31 -18.34
CA GLU A 1148 -60.89 13.04 -19.76
C GLU A 1148 -61.83 14.12 -20.29
N GLY A 1149 -61.43 14.88 -21.33
CA GLY A 1149 -62.20 16.05 -21.80
C GLY A 1149 -61.70 16.70 -23.09
N GLU A 1150 -61.88 15.98 -24.21
CA GLU A 1150 -61.76 16.41 -25.62
C GLU A 1150 -61.33 17.86 -25.99
N GLY A 1151 -60.19 17.95 -26.70
CA GLY A 1151 -60.07 18.80 -27.91
C GLY A 1151 -59.48 20.20 -27.76
N GLY A 1152 -58.93 20.73 -28.86
CA GLY A 1152 -58.57 22.14 -28.98
C GLY A 1152 -57.12 22.41 -29.41
N GLU A 1153 -56.96 23.55 -30.07
CA GLU A 1153 -55.77 23.97 -30.83
C GLU A 1153 -54.54 24.38 -29.99
N LYS A 1154 -53.39 24.44 -30.68
CA LYS A 1154 -52.35 25.49 -30.61
C LYS A 1154 -52.68 26.66 -29.64
N LYS A 1155 -51.74 27.20 -28.84
CA LYS A 1155 -50.56 27.98 -29.28
C LYS A 1155 -49.88 28.68 -28.06
N GLU A 1156 -48.61 29.10 -28.22
CA GLU A 1156 -47.95 30.29 -27.62
C GLU A 1156 -47.84 30.53 -26.09
N GLY A 1157 -46.62 30.91 -25.65
CA GLY A 1157 -46.31 31.84 -24.54
C GLY A 1157 -46.47 31.31 -23.10
N GLU A 1158 -45.50 31.35 -22.17
CA GLU A 1158 -44.54 32.41 -21.76
C GLU A 1158 -45.18 33.74 -21.29
N PRO A 1159 -44.59 34.43 -20.28
CA PRO A 1159 -43.97 33.91 -19.05
C PRO A 1159 -44.27 34.81 -17.80
N ALA A 1160 -43.51 34.66 -16.70
CA ALA A 1160 -43.40 35.56 -15.53
C ALA A 1160 -44.64 35.65 -14.58
N LYS A 1161 -44.51 35.45 -13.26
CA LYS A 1161 -43.90 36.32 -12.21
C LYS A 1161 -44.52 37.74 -12.14
N GLY A 1162 -45.15 38.19 -11.04
CA GLY A 1162 -45.48 37.51 -9.77
C GLY A 1162 -46.05 38.45 -8.67
N GLU A 1163 -46.37 37.86 -7.51
CA GLU A 1163 -46.45 38.45 -6.15
C GLU A 1163 -47.55 39.49 -5.74
N ASP A 1164 -48.48 39.00 -4.91
CA ASP A 1164 -48.91 39.48 -3.57
C ASP A 1164 -49.51 40.88 -3.26
N ALA A 1165 -50.74 40.86 -2.70
CA ALA A 1165 -51.18 41.55 -1.45
C ALA A 1165 -52.62 41.10 -1.07
N LYS A 1166 -52.91 40.48 0.09
CA LYS A 1166 -52.96 40.94 1.51
C LYS A 1166 -54.09 41.91 1.91
N LEU A 1167 -54.94 41.47 2.86
CA LEU A 1167 -55.65 42.21 3.93
C LEU A 1167 -56.37 41.16 4.81
N ALA A 1168 -56.53 41.25 6.14
CA ALA A 1168 -56.04 42.20 7.16
C ALA A 1168 -55.42 41.37 8.33
N GLU A 1169 -54.93 41.88 9.47
CA GLU A 1169 -54.99 43.18 10.16
C GLU A 1169 -53.81 43.20 11.18
N GLY A 1170 -53.08 44.27 11.50
CA GLY A 1170 -53.00 45.66 11.01
C GLY A 1170 -51.84 46.39 11.73
N GLY A 1171 -51.46 47.62 11.34
CA GLY A 1171 -50.47 48.43 12.10
C GLY A 1171 -49.43 49.23 11.29
N GLU A 1172 -49.80 50.44 10.86
CA GLU A 1172 -48.96 51.66 10.70
C GLU A 1172 -47.66 51.69 9.85
N ALA A 1173 -47.85 51.99 8.55
CA ALA A 1173 -47.42 53.24 7.89
C ALA A 1173 -45.95 53.53 7.39
N LYS A 1174 -45.76 53.34 6.06
CA LYS A 1174 -45.33 54.34 5.03
C LYS A 1174 -43.88 54.95 5.02
N PRO A 1175 -43.41 55.59 3.91
CA PRO A 1175 -43.77 55.47 2.47
C PRO A 1175 -42.63 55.58 1.39
N ALA A 1176 -42.80 54.86 0.27
CA ALA A 1176 -42.73 55.31 -1.15
C ALA A 1176 -41.46 55.88 -1.87
N GLU A 1177 -41.58 55.87 -3.22
CA GLU A 1177 -40.79 56.49 -4.32
C GLU A 1177 -39.54 55.73 -4.83
N GLY A 1178 -39.23 55.66 -6.15
CA GLY A 1178 -39.89 56.25 -7.33
C GLY A 1178 -39.44 55.69 -8.71
N LYS A 1179 -40.11 56.14 -9.78
CA LYS A 1179 -39.97 55.76 -11.22
C LYS A 1179 -38.58 56.13 -11.81
N ASP A 1180 -38.12 55.65 -12.98
CA ASP A 1180 -38.60 56.04 -14.32
C ASP A 1180 -37.99 55.27 -15.54
N LYS A 1181 -38.36 55.70 -16.76
CA LYS A 1181 -37.93 55.28 -18.13
C LYS A 1181 -37.35 56.52 -18.88
N PRO A 1182 -36.93 56.47 -20.17
CA PRO A 1182 -36.14 55.51 -20.98
C PRO A 1182 -35.00 56.24 -21.80
N ALA A 1183 -34.34 55.60 -22.80
CA ALA A 1183 -34.17 56.09 -24.20
C ALA A 1183 -32.98 55.50 -25.04
N GLU A 1184 -33.19 55.48 -26.37
CA GLU A 1184 -32.26 55.64 -27.53
C GLU A 1184 -31.13 54.63 -27.93
N GLU A 1185 -31.45 53.81 -28.95
CA GLU A 1185 -30.86 53.77 -30.33
C GLU A 1185 -29.47 53.13 -30.73
N VAL A 1186 -29.52 51.95 -31.39
CA VAL A 1186 -29.33 51.69 -32.88
C VAL A 1186 -27.94 52.01 -33.55
N PRO A 1187 -27.47 51.38 -34.69
CA PRO A 1187 -27.97 50.28 -35.57
C PRO A 1187 -26.99 49.08 -35.92
N ALA A 1188 -27.53 48.04 -36.60
CA ALA A 1188 -27.10 47.48 -37.93
C ALA A 1188 -26.77 45.96 -38.09
N GLY A 1189 -27.40 45.27 -39.06
CA GLY A 1189 -26.65 44.44 -40.05
C GLY A 1189 -26.89 42.93 -40.34
N ASP A 1190 -28.11 42.46 -40.63
CA ASP A 1190 -28.50 41.38 -41.63
C ASP A 1190 -27.82 39.96 -41.75
N ALA A 1191 -28.40 38.88 -42.34
CA ALA A 1191 -29.78 38.35 -42.45
C ALA A 1191 -29.89 36.96 -43.18
N LYS A 1192 -30.68 35.99 -42.63
CA LYS A 1192 -31.54 34.96 -43.32
C LYS A 1192 -30.92 33.83 -44.23
N PRO A 1193 -31.68 32.79 -44.70
CA PRO A 1193 -32.91 32.09 -44.18
C PRO A 1193 -33.03 30.53 -44.35
N ALA A 1194 -33.85 29.89 -43.47
CA ALA A 1194 -34.96 28.90 -43.69
C ALA A 1194 -34.89 27.49 -44.38
N GLU A 1195 -35.75 26.58 -43.83
CA GLU A 1195 -36.71 25.62 -44.47
C GLU A 1195 -36.51 24.06 -44.59
N ASP A 1196 -37.62 23.35 -44.28
CA ASP A 1196 -38.19 22.03 -44.66
C ASP A 1196 -37.61 20.60 -44.38
N ALA A 1197 -38.08 20.00 -43.27
CA ALA A 1197 -39.01 18.85 -43.13
C ALA A 1197 -38.93 17.50 -43.94
N LYS A 1198 -38.80 16.37 -43.19
CA LYS A 1198 -39.50 15.04 -43.27
C LYS A 1198 -39.39 14.14 -44.56
N PRO A 1199 -39.76 12.82 -44.51
CA PRO A 1199 -39.55 11.77 -43.48
C PRO A 1199 -39.20 10.34 -44.03
N ALA A 1200 -39.10 9.35 -43.12
CA ALA A 1200 -39.51 7.92 -43.25
C ALA A 1200 -38.64 6.82 -43.96
N GLU A 1201 -38.38 5.75 -43.16
CA GLU A 1201 -38.52 4.30 -43.42
C GLU A 1201 -37.61 3.44 -44.35
N ASP A 1202 -37.53 2.15 -43.95
CA ASP A 1202 -37.18 0.89 -44.66
C ASP A 1202 -35.82 0.60 -45.35
N ALA A 1203 -34.89 0.06 -44.56
CA ALA A 1203 -34.50 -1.37 -44.50
C ALA A 1203 -34.20 -2.26 -45.77
N LYS A 1204 -33.15 -3.10 -45.60
CA LYS A 1204 -32.85 -4.45 -46.19
C LYS A 1204 -32.13 -4.60 -47.55
N SER A 1205 -31.46 -5.76 -47.66
CA SER A 1205 -30.88 -6.44 -48.85
C SER A 1205 -29.54 -5.86 -49.35
N ALA A 1206 -28.49 -6.59 -49.76
CA ALA A 1206 -28.32 -7.95 -50.32
C ALA A 1206 -28.91 -8.11 -51.76
N GLU A 1207 -28.31 -8.82 -52.74
CA GLU A 1207 -27.17 -9.76 -52.75
C GLU A 1207 -26.60 -9.90 -54.19
N GLY A 1208 -25.35 -10.37 -54.37
CA GLY A 1208 -24.75 -10.77 -55.67
C GLY A 1208 -24.21 -9.64 -56.58
N GLY A 1209 -23.30 -9.87 -57.54
CA GLY A 1209 -22.62 -11.12 -57.95
C GLY A 1209 -21.41 -10.86 -58.90
N ASP A 1210 -20.67 -11.91 -59.27
CA ASP A 1210 -19.32 -11.88 -59.88
C ASP A 1210 -19.10 -11.13 -61.22
N ALA A 1211 -17.89 -10.54 -61.36
CA ALA A 1211 -17.22 -10.35 -62.66
C ALA A 1211 -15.66 -10.31 -62.52
N LYS A 1212 -14.96 -10.83 -63.54
CA LYS A 1212 -13.48 -10.90 -63.71
C LYS A 1212 -13.18 -11.03 -65.22
N PRO A 1213 -11.94 -10.83 -65.74
CA PRO A 1213 -10.72 -10.21 -65.18
C PRO A 1213 -10.16 -9.08 -66.09
N ALA A 1214 -9.00 -8.48 -65.73
CA ALA A 1214 -8.18 -7.63 -66.63
C ALA A 1214 -6.67 -7.71 -66.25
N GLU A 1215 -5.78 -7.21 -67.13
CA GLU A 1215 -4.35 -7.56 -67.16
C GLU A 1215 -3.35 -6.45 -66.73
N VAL A 1216 -2.23 -6.90 -66.12
CA VAL A 1216 -0.80 -6.55 -66.36
C VAL A 1216 -0.34 -5.07 -66.40
N ALA A 1217 0.64 -4.73 -65.53
CA ALA A 1217 1.92 -4.09 -65.93
C ALA A 1217 2.98 -4.03 -64.79
N LYS A 1218 4.26 -4.08 -65.19
CA LYS A 1218 5.50 -3.69 -64.47
C LYS A 1218 6.32 -2.83 -65.46
N PRO A 1219 7.17 -1.87 -65.04
CA PRO A 1219 8.62 -2.17 -64.93
C PRO A 1219 9.43 -1.30 -63.92
N GLU A 1220 10.72 -1.67 -63.77
CA GLU A 1220 11.98 -0.89 -63.55
C GLU A 1220 12.02 0.38 -62.63
N ALA A 1221 13.03 0.64 -61.79
CA ALA A 1221 14.51 0.60 -61.91
C ALA A 1221 15.10 1.73 -62.81
N ALA A 1222 16.39 2.10 -62.76
CA ALA A 1222 17.51 1.78 -61.85
C ALA A 1222 17.86 3.04 -61.00
N SER A 1223 19.06 3.38 -60.50
CA SER A 1223 20.48 2.90 -60.50
C SER A 1223 21.11 3.43 -59.17
N ALA A 1224 22.41 3.47 -58.82
CA ALA A 1224 23.75 3.17 -59.38
C ALA A 1224 24.71 3.01 -58.13
N GLU A 1225 26.05 2.89 -58.15
CA GLU A 1225 27.10 2.10 -58.85
C GLU A 1225 28.40 2.30 -58.01
N GLU A 1226 29.48 1.50 -58.04
CA GLU A 1226 29.85 0.28 -58.80
C GLU A 1226 30.30 -0.80 -57.74
N ALA A 1227 31.22 -1.78 -57.84
CA ALA A 1227 32.17 -2.24 -58.87
C ALA A 1227 32.42 -3.78 -58.77
N LYS A 1228 33.32 -4.33 -59.60
CA LYS A 1228 33.78 -5.75 -59.63
C LYS A 1228 35.25 -5.83 -60.15
N PRO A 1229 35.95 -7.00 -60.38
CA PRO A 1229 35.43 -8.36 -60.63
C PRO A 1229 36.19 -9.60 -60.06
N GLU A 1230 35.60 -10.78 -60.33
CA GLU A 1230 36.20 -12.03 -60.84
C GLU A 1230 36.65 -13.26 -59.99
N GLU A 1231 36.48 -14.42 -60.68
CA GLU A 1231 36.97 -15.82 -60.51
C GLU A 1231 36.54 -16.77 -59.36
N LYS A 1232 36.76 -18.06 -59.67
CA LYS A 1232 36.36 -19.37 -59.08
C LYS A 1232 37.23 -20.45 -59.80
N PRO A 1233 37.35 -21.75 -59.39
CA PRO A 1233 36.81 -22.50 -58.24
C PRO A 1233 37.93 -23.32 -57.51
N THR A 1234 37.68 -24.62 -57.18
CA THR A 1234 38.58 -25.68 -56.60
C THR A 1234 38.76 -25.70 -55.06
N GLU A 1235 38.93 -26.83 -54.34
CA GLU A 1235 38.52 -28.24 -54.56
C GLU A 1235 38.43 -29.07 -53.22
N GLU A 1236 38.37 -30.39 -53.33
CA GLU A 1236 38.08 -31.49 -52.39
C GLU A 1236 38.71 -31.54 -50.96
N LYS A 1237 37.90 -31.99 -49.96
CA LYS A 1237 37.97 -33.25 -49.13
C LYS A 1237 39.33 -33.94 -48.82
N PRO A 1238 39.42 -34.94 -47.87
CA PRO A 1238 38.51 -35.39 -46.78
C PRO A 1238 39.22 -35.72 -45.43
N ALA A 1239 38.50 -36.39 -44.48
CA ALA A 1239 39.02 -37.25 -43.37
C ALA A 1239 39.85 -36.57 -42.25
N GLU A 1240 40.05 -37.10 -41.04
CA GLU A 1240 39.44 -38.16 -40.18
C GLU A 1240 39.67 -37.67 -38.71
N GLY A 1241 38.98 -38.05 -37.64
CA GLY A 1241 38.55 -39.39 -37.23
C GLY A 1241 39.40 -39.89 -36.04
N ALA A 1242 39.06 -39.51 -34.80
CA ALA A 1242 39.68 -40.03 -33.57
C ALA A 1242 38.73 -39.89 -32.35
N ASP A 1243 38.91 -40.74 -31.34
CA ASP A 1243 38.00 -40.95 -30.20
C ASP A 1243 38.77 -40.91 -28.84
N GLU A 1244 38.03 -41.11 -27.76
CA GLU A 1244 38.46 -41.67 -26.46
C GLU A 1244 39.19 -40.82 -25.39
N THR A 1245 38.58 -40.89 -24.19
CA THR A 1245 39.18 -41.06 -22.84
C THR A 1245 39.57 -39.88 -21.91
N LYS A 1246 38.86 -39.87 -20.77
CA LYS A 1246 39.32 -39.84 -19.36
C LYS A 1246 40.14 -38.65 -18.79
N LYS A 1247 39.59 -38.14 -17.66
CA LYS A 1247 40.20 -37.85 -16.33
C LYS A 1247 41.69 -38.25 -16.10
N PRO A 1248 42.40 -37.64 -15.10
CA PRO A 1248 41.93 -36.65 -14.09
C PRO A 1248 42.86 -35.45 -13.83
N GLU A 1249 42.36 -34.42 -13.14
CA GLU A 1249 42.66 -34.14 -11.71
C GLU A 1249 41.47 -33.41 -11.07
#